data_AF-A0A5N5X2W6-F1
#
_entry.id   AF-A0A5N5X2W6-F1
#
_cell.length_a   1.000
_cell.length_b   1.000
_cell.length_c   1.000
_cell.angle_alpha   90.00
_cell.angle_beta   90.00
_cell.angle_gamma   90.00
#
_symmetry.space_group_name_H-M   'P 1'
#
loop_
_entity.id
_entity.type
_entity.pdbx_description
1 polymer ?
#
loop_
_entity_poly.entity_id
_entity_poly.type
_entity_poly.pdbx_seq_one_letter_code
_entity_poly.pdbx_strand_id
1 'polypeptide(L)'
;MSSIDKINVVNDSRIRRCSATINGKTYGYLLAEPEGGFSRTIFLIHGFPDISMGWRYQIPLFLKSGFRVVAIDCIGYGRSDAPTGSLDAYSYKSHADDLVVLGKELGCENIVLAGHDWGSVIASRLAIWHPTFITHLMLFTVPYLPPSPKYIDTADLAKFIPTVGYQLQFGSAEGVVESHTQDKEGIRAFLNGLYGGATPDGKFAMDSTRGFDFDVATKLGHTRLLNEEELNYYVDEYSRNGLQGPCNYYRIRQQCFTDEQALLAQGQEAISIKCPVLYIHSLADLVVTHEMTKAMVPFVPNLTMKEVEAGHWVLWQKPAEVNAFLTEWLQQQGLVDSAKLTAFVRRKSRQIGPPRRQNERGQTHEVGIEERDNAHSIITPSKHTPKAFRVLRGSISAGGPLRPFRLVKQDIVNLRRRYVSDWALFNQLIFASAVYVFFTNLLPGITFASDLYVLTGKSWGTIEVVFSTGLCGIIFSLYVPFLPFMAWSLIHAAWLHYILAIVNAHDWTMRYVTTFATEIFSLLNSIIYFHKAIQELERAHDTLSFAAFLYAVIGAVGTMLLAIFLSTAESWKPLFHRYIRMGLTEYAAAISIIVFIAMPHFGELAHLDKSTLPVSDSFKPTSPARDKFFVEFWTLPVGWVFAAVIPGIIITILFFFDHEVSSIICTIDRYGTRKPGGFAWDIVLLGTTTALCGILGIPPANGLLPQAPLHSESLMHSEREHRTIIVDGEEKIETHEVKRVHEQRWSTFLHAGAILLFVSPPFMKVLGLTPTSVLAGLFMFMGEQSLSVNPILYRTFYLLTPPSELPPLPSSLANQTENTGPNDNSAPPRPSYVPVHLYTILQIVITVVIFIVTLTRGAPAFPVLIVALVPFRLLVMKRWWPREVLRFVDAWACREGTPEDDEDAEAKKDEAFDDEIIGDGSHSNQGGVFTRRLDESAHMPSGAAAISRSAAHPGEVDLADSSDTGQEWVELEFRTRQDEELGRSIKGC
;
A
#
# COMPACT_ATOMS: atom_id res chain seq x y z
N MET A 1 21.56 -19.13 3.45
CA MET A 1 20.84 -18.74 4.68
C MET A 1 21.55 -19.33 5.90
N SER A 2 21.35 -18.80 7.11
CA SER A 2 21.60 -19.59 8.33
C SER A 2 20.53 -20.67 8.43
N SER A 3 20.89 -21.94 8.64
CA SER A 3 19.89 -22.99 8.79
C SER A 3 18.98 -22.72 9.98
N ILE A 4 17.68 -22.80 9.71
CA ILE A 4 16.67 -22.96 10.75
C ILE A 4 16.79 -24.39 11.25
N ASP A 5 16.73 -24.56 12.56
CA ASP A 5 16.80 -25.87 13.18
C ASP A 5 15.53 -26.65 12.85
N LYS A 6 15.66 -27.67 11.99
CA LYS A 6 14.59 -28.57 11.56
C LYS A 6 14.91 -30.01 11.97
N ILE A 7 13.88 -30.83 12.13
CA ILE A 7 14.01 -32.29 12.26
C ILE A 7 14.55 -32.86 10.94
N ASN A 8 15.53 -33.78 11.00
CA ASN A 8 15.90 -34.58 9.84
C ASN A 8 14.88 -35.71 9.63
N VAL A 9 14.44 -35.91 8.38
CA VAL A 9 13.52 -36.99 8.01
C VAL A 9 14.16 -38.37 8.25
N VAL A 10 15.48 -38.46 8.06
CA VAL A 10 16.31 -39.64 8.35
C VAL A 10 17.00 -39.48 9.71
N ASN A 11 16.74 -40.42 10.62
CA ASN A 11 17.52 -40.67 11.86
C ASN A 11 17.81 -39.46 12.78
N ASP A 12 16.85 -38.54 12.95
CA ASP A 12 16.93 -37.51 14.00
C ASP A 12 16.60 -38.08 15.39
N SER A 13 17.52 -37.93 16.35
CA SER A 13 17.37 -38.49 17.71
C SER A 13 16.29 -37.83 18.57
N ARG A 14 15.76 -36.68 18.15
CA ARG A 14 14.73 -35.92 18.90
C ARG A 14 13.32 -36.46 18.70
N ILE A 15 13.11 -37.31 17.70
CA ILE A 15 11.81 -37.93 17.38
C ILE A 15 11.87 -39.45 17.53
N ARG A 16 10.79 -40.02 18.05
CA ARG A 16 10.54 -41.47 18.07
C ARG A 16 9.31 -41.74 17.20
N ARG A 17 9.45 -42.67 16.25
CA ARG A 17 8.30 -43.20 15.49
C ARG A 17 7.58 -44.21 16.38
N CYS A 18 6.30 -43.99 16.61
CA CYS A 18 5.44 -44.80 17.46
C CYS A 18 4.13 -45.11 16.72
N SER A 19 3.36 -46.06 17.24
CA SER A 19 2.00 -46.35 16.77
C SER A 19 1.09 -46.75 17.92
N ALA A 20 -0.21 -46.62 17.72
CA ALA A 20 -1.27 -47.04 18.63
C ALA A 20 -2.48 -47.55 17.83
N THR A 21 -3.22 -48.53 18.36
CA THR A 21 -4.38 -49.14 17.69
C THR A 21 -5.65 -48.70 18.40
N ILE A 22 -6.31 -47.70 17.81
CA ILE A 22 -7.45 -46.96 18.37
C ILE A 22 -8.71 -47.32 17.58
N ASN A 23 -9.78 -47.75 18.25
CA ASN A 23 -11.06 -48.07 17.61
C ASN A 23 -10.95 -49.03 16.40
N GLY A 24 -9.95 -49.93 16.41
CA GLY A 24 -9.66 -50.86 15.32
C GLY A 24 -8.80 -50.31 14.17
N LYS A 25 -8.32 -49.06 14.26
CA LYS A 25 -7.44 -48.38 13.30
C LYS A 25 -6.07 -48.11 13.92
N THR A 26 -5.00 -48.40 13.19
CA THR A 26 -3.63 -48.11 13.63
C THR A 26 -3.20 -46.72 13.19
N TYR A 27 -2.87 -45.85 14.13
CA TYR A 27 -2.27 -44.55 13.88
C TYR A 27 -0.75 -44.63 14.05
N GLY A 28 0.00 -44.16 13.05
CA GLY A 28 1.40 -43.82 13.16
C GLY A 28 1.58 -42.38 13.67
N TYR A 29 2.57 -42.13 14.53
CA TYR A 29 2.89 -40.79 14.98
C TYR A 29 4.37 -40.61 15.36
N LEU A 30 4.84 -39.37 15.29
CA LEU A 30 6.11 -38.92 15.84
C LEU A 30 5.89 -38.40 17.25
N LEU A 31 6.44 -39.11 18.23
CA LEU A 31 6.54 -38.66 19.61
C LEU A 31 7.89 -37.95 19.80
N ALA A 32 7.86 -36.72 20.31
CA ALA A 32 9.06 -35.97 20.69
C ALA A 32 8.91 -35.41 22.10
N GLU A 33 9.92 -35.59 22.95
CA GLU A 33 9.88 -35.20 24.37
C GLU A 33 11.08 -34.31 24.72
N PRO A 34 10.89 -33.24 25.50
CA PRO A 34 11.94 -32.28 25.83
C PRO A 34 12.87 -32.80 26.93
N GLU A 35 14.16 -32.50 26.79
CA GLU A 35 15.18 -32.79 27.82
C GLU A 35 14.84 -32.06 29.13
N GLY A 36 14.56 -32.83 30.19
CA GLY A 36 14.13 -32.30 31.50
C GLY A 36 12.62 -32.42 31.79
N GLY A 37 11.83 -33.00 30.88
CA GLY A 37 10.39 -33.27 31.09
C GLY A 37 9.48 -32.15 30.56
N PHE A 38 8.21 -32.51 30.30
CA PHE A 38 7.23 -31.64 29.64
C PHE A 38 6.20 -31.04 30.62
N SER A 39 5.67 -29.86 30.28
CA SER A 39 4.58 -29.21 31.02
C SER A 39 3.19 -29.49 30.44
N ARG A 40 3.09 -29.63 29.12
CA ARG A 40 1.85 -29.89 28.36
C ARG A 40 2.16 -30.76 27.14
N THR A 41 1.14 -31.38 26.57
CA THR A 41 1.23 -32.08 25.28
C THR A 41 0.60 -31.24 24.17
N ILE A 42 1.27 -31.14 23.02
CA ILE A 42 0.75 -30.54 21.79
C ILE A 42 0.58 -31.62 20.71
N PHE A 43 -0.60 -31.66 20.11
CA PHE A 43 -0.91 -32.50 18.95
C PHE A 43 -0.79 -31.68 17.67
N LEU A 44 -0.13 -32.22 16.65
CA LEU A 44 0.10 -31.58 15.36
C LEU A 44 -0.50 -32.45 14.25
N ILE A 45 -1.50 -31.91 13.55
CA ILE A 45 -2.24 -32.58 12.46
C ILE A 45 -1.82 -31.94 11.13
N HIS A 46 -1.33 -32.74 10.18
CA HIS A 46 -0.94 -32.27 8.84
C HIS A 46 -2.13 -32.25 7.87
N GLY A 47 -1.96 -31.58 6.72
CA GLY A 47 -2.88 -31.62 5.59
C GLY A 47 -2.31 -32.39 4.39
N PHE A 48 -2.78 -32.08 3.18
CA PHE A 48 -2.40 -32.74 1.93
C PHE A 48 -1.37 -31.92 1.13
N PRO A 49 -0.42 -32.55 0.39
CA PRO A 49 -0.05 -33.96 0.40
C PRO A 49 1.05 -34.19 1.45
N ASP A 50 0.82 -33.73 2.68
CA ASP A 50 1.82 -33.73 3.74
C ASP A 50 1.70 -34.99 4.63
N ILE A 51 2.60 -35.15 5.59
CA ILE A 51 2.61 -36.20 6.62
C ILE A 51 3.05 -35.59 7.97
N SER A 52 3.19 -36.37 9.04
CA SER A 52 3.72 -35.91 10.35
C SER A 52 5.01 -35.07 10.24
N MET A 53 5.85 -35.37 9.25
CA MET A 53 7.11 -34.68 8.94
C MET A 53 6.94 -33.26 8.38
N GLY A 54 5.72 -32.84 8.02
CA GLY A 54 5.40 -31.45 7.66
C GLY A 54 5.75 -30.46 8.76
N TRP A 55 5.63 -30.89 10.02
CA TRP A 55 5.92 -30.07 11.21
C TRP A 55 7.41 -29.99 11.58
N ARG A 56 8.33 -30.47 10.73
CA ARG A 56 9.77 -30.55 11.02
C ARG A 56 10.45 -29.23 11.41
N TYR A 57 9.91 -28.07 11.01
CA TYR A 57 10.41 -26.76 11.43
C TYR A 57 9.84 -26.28 12.78
N GLN A 58 8.72 -26.84 13.22
CA GLN A 58 7.97 -26.43 14.42
C GLN A 58 8.20 -27.38 15.61
N ILE A 59 8.41 -28.69 15.38
CA ILE A 59 8.78 -29.65 16.43
C ILE A 59 9.98 -29.14 17.27
N PRO A 60 11.09 -28.62 16.69
CA PRO A 60 12.22 -28.10 17.47
C PRO A 60 11.94 -26.79 18.20
N LEU A 61 10.83 -26.09 17.91
CA LEU A 61 10.36 -24.94 18.68
C LEU A 61 9.59 -25.43 19.91
N PHE A 62 8.57 -26.27 19.72
CA PHE A 62 7.70 -26.74 20.81
C PHE A 62 8.48 -27.50 21.89
N LEU A 63 9.47 -28.32 21.50
CA LEU A 63 10.40 -28.97 22.44
C LEU A 63 11.15 -27.95 23.31
N LYS A 64 11.71 -26.89 22.72
CA LYS A 64 12.44 -25.84 23.47
C LYS A 64 11.52 -24.98 24.34
N SER A 65 10.24 -24.92 24.01
CA SER A 65 9.19 -24.30 24.80
C SER A 65 8.65 -25.22 25.93
N GLY A 66 9.11 -26.47 26.03
CA GLY A 66 8.75 -27.41 27.11
C GLY A 66 7.52 -28.29 26.85
N PHE A 67 7.06 -28.38 25.61
CA PHE A 67 5.95 -29.27 25.23
C PHE A 67 6.46 -30.66 24.83
N ARG A 68 5.70 -31.70 25.20
CA ARG A 68 5.73 -33.00 24.51
C ARG A 68 4.95 -32.85 23.20
N VAL A 69 5.53 -33.28 22.09
CA VAL A 69 4.93 -33.14 20.75
C VAL A 69 4.47 -34.51 20.25
N VAL A 70 3.25 -34.55 19.73
CA VAL A 70 2.65 -35.71 19.06
C VAL A 70 2.24 -35.27 17.66
N ALA A 71 3.08 -35.50 16.66
CA ALA A 71 2.74 -35.22 15.26
C ALA A 71 2.25 -36.52 14.60
N ILE A 72 0.96 -36.61 14.33
CA ILE A 72 0.33 -37.82 13.78
C ILE A 72 0.56 -37.91 12.26
N ASP A 73 0.53 -39.12 11.71
CA ASP A 73 0.09 -39.33 10.32
C ASP A 73 -1.44 -39.57 10.36
N CYS A 74 -2.22 -38.88 9.53
CA CYS A 74 -3.68 -39.05 9.48
C CYS A 74 -4.07 -40.39 8.81
N ILE A 75 -5.31 -40.88 8.98
CA ILE A 75 -5.75 -42.14 8.34
C ILE A 75 -5.61 -42.05 6.81
N GLY A 76 -5.04 -43.06 6.19
CA GLY A 76 -4.64 -43.06 4.77
C GLY A 76 -3.18 -42.65 4.51
N TYR A 77 -2.53 -41.91 5.42
CA TYR A 77 -1.20 -41.32 5.18
C TYR A 77 -0.08 -42.08 5.91
N GLY A 78 1.11 -42.04 5.30
CA GLY A 78 2.37 -42.42 5.95
C GLY A 78 2.33 -43.80 6.61
N ARG A 79 2.39 -43.82 7.94
CA ARG A 79 2.42 -45.05 8.76
C ARG A 79 1.13 -45.36 9.50
N SER A 80 0.05 -44.65 9.20
CA SER A 80 -1.30 -44.99 9.64
C SER A 80 -1.98 -45.94 8.65
N ASP A 81 -2.97 -46.69 9.13
CA ASP A 81 -3.76 -47.59 8.29
C ASP A 81 -4.50 -46.80 7.19
N ALA A 82 -4.73 -47.43 6.04
CA ALA A 82 -5.49 -46.89 4.91
C ALA A 82 -6.68 -47.80 4.57
N PRO A 83 -7.80 -47.76 5.31
CA PRO A 83 -8.97 -48.60 5.04
C PRO A 83 -9.56 -48.32 3.65
N THR A 84 -9.81 -49.35 2.85
CA THR A 84 -10.34 -49.20 1.48
C THR A 84 -11.84 -49.48 1.36
N GLY A 85 -12.46 -50.06 2.39
CA GLY A 85 -13.86 -50.54 2.36
C GLY A 85 -14.92 -49.65 3.02
N SER A 86 -14.53 -48.53 3.65
CA SER A 86 -15.46 -47.57 4.26
C SER A 86 -14.85 -46.17 4.24
N LEU A 87 -15.67 -45.17 3.90
CA LEU A 87 -15.31 -43.75 3.96
C LEU A 87 -15.46 -43.17 5.38
N ASP A 88 -16.25 -43.80 6.23
CA ASP A 88 -16.52 -43.39 7.63
C ASP A 88 -15.23 -43.41 8.48
N ALA A 89 -14.26 -44.26 8.11
CA ALA A 89 -12.93 -44.29 8.71
C ALA A 89 -12.17 -42.96 8.57
N TYR A 90 -12.49 -42.15 7.55
CA TYR A 90 -11.84 -40.90 7.20
C TYR A 90 -12.60 -39.64 7.66
N SER A 91 -13.84 -39.76 8.15
CA SER A 91 -14.66 -38.59 8.53
C SER A 91 -13.96 -37.72 9.59
N TYR A 92 -14.24 -36.41 9.60
CA TYR A 92 -13.64 -35.51 10.59
C TYR A 92 -14.07 -35.85 12.02
N LYS A 93 -15.27 -36.40 12.21
CA LYS A 93 -15.75 -36.90 13.50
C LYS A 93 -15.01 -38.17 13.90
N SER A 94 -14.81 -39.10 12.96
CA SER A 94 -14.02 -40.33 13.14
C SER A 94 -12.61 -40.01 13.67
N HIS A 95 -11.93 -39.04 13.04
CA HIS A 95 -10.64 -38.54 13.49
C HIS A 95 -10.70 -37.83 14.85
N ALA A 96 -11.72 -37.00 15.11
CA ALA A 96 -11.85 -36.30 16.39
C ALA A 96 -12.00 -37.29 17.56
N ASP A 97 -12.87 -38.29 17.43
CA ASP A 97 -13.10 -39.30 18.46
C ASP A 97 -11.84 -40.16 18.71
N ASP A 98 -11.13 -40.57 17.66
CA ASP A 98 -9.87 -41.31 17.77
C ASP A 98 -8.77 -40.52 18.50
N LEU A 99 -8.60 -39.24 18.19
CA LEU A 99 -7.52 -38.42 18.75
C LEU A 99 -7.73 -38.11 20.24
N VAL A 100 -8.98 -38.11 20.71
CA VAL A 100 -9.28 -38.09 22.15
C VAL A 100 -8.88 -39.41 22.83
N VAL A 101 -9.06 -40.56 22.16
CA VAL A 101 -8.61 -41.86 22.69
C VAL A 101 -7.08 -41.93 22.72
N LEU A 102 -6.39 -41.58 21.63
CA LEU A 102 -4.91 -41.49 21.59
C LEU A 102 -4.37 -40.56 22.68
N GLY A 103 -5.01 -39.40 22.89
CA GLY A 103 -4.66 -38.47 23.94
C GLY A 103 -4.79 -39.09 25.34
N LYS A 104 -5.87 -39.82 25.62
CA LYS A 104 -6.11 -40.54 26.88
C LYS A 104 -5.11 -41.67 27.10
N GLU A 105 -4.79 -42.47 26.07
CA GLU A 105 -3.75 -43.51 26.14
C GLU A 105 -2.36 -42.93 26.44
N LEU A 106 -2.05 -41.75 25.89
CA LEU A 106 -0.83 -41.00 26.19
C LEU A 106 -0.87 -40.22 27.53
N GLY A 107 -1.93 -40.38 28.33
CA GLY A 107 -2.07 -39.75 29.65
C GLY A 107 -2.41 -38.26 29.63
N CYS A 108 -3.02 -37.75 28.55
CA CYS A 108 -3.48 -36.36 28.47
C CYS A 108 -4.92 -36.23 28.98
N GLU A 109 -5.15 -35.38 29.99
CA GLU A 109 -6.50 -34.92 30.35
C GLU A 109 -7.02 -33.86 29.37
N ASN A 110 -6.12 -33.03 28.85
CA ASN A 110 -6.36 -31.98 27.86
C ASN A 110 -5.06 -31.69 27.09
N ILE A 111 -5.18 -31.03 25.93
CA ILE A 111 -4.07 -30.78 25.00
C ILE A 111 -4.05 -29.35 24.44
N VAL A 112 -2.94 -28.99 23.83
CA VAL A 112 -2.84 -27.92 22.82
C VAL A 112 -2.90 -28.58 21.44
N LEU A 113 -3.52 -27.93 20.45
CA LEU A 113 -3.77 -28.51 19.14
C LEU A 113 -3.32 -27.58 18.01
N ALA A 114 -2.66 -28.13 16.98
CA ALA A 114 -2.38 -27.43 15.74
C ALA A 114 -2.81 -28.24 14.52
N GLY A 115 -3.30 -27.56 13.49
CA GLY A 115 -3.70 -28.13 12.21
C GLY A 115 -3.21 -27.27 11.03
N HIS A 116 -2.85 -27.91 9.92
CA HIS A 116 -2.55 -27.25 8.64
C HIS A 116 -3.38 -27.89 7.53
N ASP A 117 -3.94 -27.08 6.63
CA ASP A 117 -4.81 -27.54 5.52
C ASP A 117 -5.94 -28.49 6.01
N TRP A 118 -6.10 -29.73 5.53
CA TRP A 118 -7.09 -30.68 6.08
C TRP A 118 -6.90 -30.94 7.58
N GLY A 119 -5.67 -30.81 8.08
CA GLY A 119 -5.40 -30.85 9.51
C GLY A 119 -6.04 -29.68 10.27
N SER A 120 -6.20 -28.50 9.67
CA SER A 120 -6.99 -27.39 10.23
C SER A 120 -8.48 -27.73 10.30
N VAL A 121 -8.99 -28.43 9.28
CA VAL A 121 -10.37 -28.92 9.25
C VAL A 121 -10.61 -29.95 10.35
N ILE A 122 -9.76 -30.98 10.47
CA ILE A 122 -9.85 -31.97 11.56
C ILE A 122 -9.67 -31.30 12.93
N ALA A 123 -8.70 -30.40 13.07
CA ALA A 123 -8.42 -29.75 14.36
C ALA A 123 -9.57 -28.85 14.83
N SER A 124 -10.22 -28.12 13.92
CA SER A 124 -11.42 -27.34 14.25
C SER A 124 -12.64 -28.23 14.56
N ARG A 125 -12.81 -29.37 13.87
CA ARG A 125 -13.85 -30.35 14.21
C ARG A 125 -13.62 -30.97 15.59
N LEU A 126 -12.38 -31.34 15.93
CA LEU A 126 -12.02 -31.82 17.27
C LEU A 126 -12.31 -30.77 18.36
N ALA A 127 -12.09 -29.49 18.08
CA ALA A 127 -12.38 -28.40 19.02
C ALA A 127 -13.89 -28.15 19.26
N ILE A 128 -14.79 -28.52 18.34
CA ILE A 128 -16.25 -28.40 18.53
C ILE A 128 -16.91 -29.68 19.05
N TRP A 129 -16.41 -30.86 18.67
CA TRP A 129 -16.90 -32.15 19.19
C TRP A 129 -16.44 -32.42 20.63
N HIS A 130 -15.21 -32.03 20.98
CA HIS A 130 -14.60 -32.29 22.31
C HIS A 130 -14.03 -30.99 22.94
N PRO A 131 -14.86 -29.95 23.16
CA PRO A 131 -14.41 -28.60 23.53
C PRO A 131 -13.75 -28.51 24.92
N THR A 132 -13.95 -29.50 25.80
CA THR A 132 -13.27 -29.60 27.10
C THR A 132 -11.87 -30.21 27.01
N PHE A 133 -11.55 -30.89 25.91
CA PHE A 133 -10.26 -31.55 25.70
C PHE A 133 -9.21 -30.61 25.09
N ILE A 134 -9.65 -29.60 24.33
CA ILE A 134 -8.77 -28.66 23.61
C ILE A 134 -8.65 -27.35 24.40
N THR A 135 -7.46 -27.08 24.92
CA THR A 135 -7.20 -25.84 25.68
C THR A 135 -6.91 -24.64 24.78
N HIS A 136 -6.25 -24.87 23.65
CA HIS A 136 -5.75 -23.86 22.73
C HIS A 136 -5.63 -24.47 21.33
N LEU A 137 -5.97 -23.69 20.29
CA LEU A 137 -6.00 -24.14 18.90
C LEU A 137 -5.11 -23.25 18.01
N MET A 138 -4.41 -23.86 17.06
CA MET A 138 -3.59 -23.17 16.05
C MET A 138 -3.95 -23.67 14.65
N LEU A 139 -4.52 -22.81 13.81
CA LEU A 139 -4.97 -23.14 12.45
C LEU A 139 -4.06 -22.47 11.42
N PHE A 140 -3.63 -23.21 10.41
CA PHE A 140 -2.73 -22.74 9.37
C PHE A 140 -3.36 -22.89 7.98
N THR A 141 -3.29 -21.82 7.19
CA THR A 141 -3.82 -21.70 5.82
C THR A 141 -5.34 -21.84 5.73
N VAL A 142 -5.93 -23.00 6.06
CA VAL A 142 -7.40 -23.21 6.01
C VAL A 142 -8.07 -22.70 7.31
N PRO A 143 -9.06 -21.79 7.23
CA PRO A 143 -9.79 -21.26 8.38
C PRO A 143 -10.88 -22.22 8.89
N TYR A 144 -11.44 -21.95 10.06
CA TYR A 144 -12.64 -22.66 10.53
C TYR A 144 -13.88 -22.18 9.78
N LEU A 145 -14.55 -23.12 9.11
CA LEU A 145 -15.90 -22.96 8.57
C LEU A 145 -16.88 -23.75 9.44
N PRO A 146 -17.96 -23.12 9.95
CA PRO A 146 -18.95 -23.78 10.79
C PRO A 146 -19.78 -24.81 10.02
N PRO A 147 -20.41 -25.78 10.71
CA PRO A 147 -21.39 -26.69 10.13
C PRO A 147 -22.52 -25.98 9.38
N SER A 148 -22.82 -26.44 8.17
CA SER A 148 -23.93 -25.93 7.36
C SER A 148 -25.24 -26.69 7.68
N PRO A 149 -26.41 -26.00 7.75
CA PRO A 149 -27.71 -26.66 7.82
C PRO A 149 -28.16 -27.25 6.46
N LYS A 150 -27.51 -26.90 5.34
CA LYS A 150 -27.84 -27.37 4.00
C LYS A 150 -26.66 -28.10 3.36
N TYR A 151 -26.92 -29.29 2.79
CA TYR A 151 -25.92 -29.98 1.97
C TYR A 151 -25.68 -29.20 0.67
N ILE A 152 -24.41 -29.01 0.33
CA ILE A 152 -23.96 -28.46 -0.95
C ILE A 152 -22.89 -29.42 -1.45
N ASP A 153 -23.10 -29.99 -2.63
CA ASP A 153 -22.17 -30.94 -3.23
C ASP A 153 -20.85 -30.25 -3.65
N THR A 154 -19.77 -31.01 -3.81
CA THR A 154 -18.50 -30.49 -4.33
C THR A 154 -18.67 -29.87 -5.72
N ALA A 155 -19.54 -30.45 -6.58
CA ALA A 155 -19.79 -29.94 -7.92
C ALA A 155 -20.57 -28.62 -7.95
N ASP A 156 -21.41 -28.36 -6.96
CA ASP A 156 -22.08 -27.06 -6.81
C ASP A 156 -21.19 -26.06 -6.07
N LEU A 157 -20.44 -26.49 -5.05
CA LEU A 157 -19.48 -25.63 -4.35
C LEU A 157 -18.42 -25.06 -5.30
N ALA A 158 -17.93 -25.85 -6.25
CA ALA A 158 -16.95 -25.41 -7.24
C ALA A 158 -17.49 -24.30 -8.18
N LYS A 159 -18.81 -24.14 -8.32
CA LYS A 159 -19.42 -23.03 -9.08
C LYS A 159 -19.41 -21.72 -8.29
N PHE A 160 -19.61 -21.81 -6.97
CA PHE A 160 -19.60 -20.65 -6.06
C PHE A 160 -18.18 -20.26 -5.60
N ILE A 161 -17.26 -21.22 -5.54
CA ILE A 161 -15.86 -21.03 -5.14
C ILE A 161 -14.97 -21.79 -6.15
N PRO A 162 -14.60 -21.17 -7.28
CA PRO A 162 -13.80 -21.83 -8.32
C PRO A 162 -12.47 -22.42 -7.83
N THR A 163 -11.86 -21.83 -6.78
CA THR A 163 -10.59 -22.30 -6.20
C THR A 163 -10.66 -23.66 -5.48
N VAL A 164 -11.85 -24.27 -5.36
CA VAL A 164 -12.00 -25.67 -4.93
C VAL A 164 -12.31 -26.64 -6.08
N GLY A 165 -12.28 -26.20 -7.33
CA GLY A 165 -12.58 -27.05 -8.49
C GLY A 165 -11.69 -28.29 -8.61
N TYR A 166 -10.42 -28.20 -8.18
CA TYR A 166 -9.50 -29.35 -8.10
C TYR A 166 -10.05 -30.54 -7.28
N GLN A 167 -10.93 -30.29 -6.31
CA GLN A 167 -11.52 -31.33 -5.46
C GLN A 167 -12.40 -32.30 -6.26
N LEU A 168 -12.92 -31.89 -7.43
CA LEU A 168 -13.66 -32.76 -8.34
C LEU A 168 -12.75 -33.82 -8.98
N GLN A 169 -11.52 -33.45 -9.37
CA GLN A 169 -10.56 -34.40 -9.92
C GLN A 169 -10.03 -35.34 -8.81
N PHE A 170 -9.68 -34.78 -7.64
CA PHE A 170 -9.09 -35.55 -6.54
C PHE A 170 -10.09 -36.45 -5.83
N GLY A 171 -11.37 -36.05 -5.78
CA GLY A 171 -12.46 -36.86 -5.26
C GLY A 171 -13.11 -37.80 -6.29
N SER A 172 -12.77 -37.69 -7.58
CA SER A 172 -13.43 -38.44 -8.66
C SER A 172 -13.56 -39.94 -8.37
N ALA A 173 -14.74 -40.49 -8.64
CA ALA A 173 -15.01 -41.92 -8.54
C ALA A 173 -14.22 -42.76 -9.58
N GLU A 174 -13.69 -42.11 -10.62
CA GLU A 174 -12.86 -42.76 -11.65
C GLU A 174 -11.40 -42.99 -11.19
N GLY A 175 -10.98 -42.40 -10.07
CA GLY A 175 -9.63 -42.57 -9.53
C GLY A 175 -8.54 -41.94 -10.41
N VAL A 176 -8.79 -40.72 -10.94
CA VAL A 176 -7.91 -40.04 -11.90
C VAL A 176 -6.51 -39.79 -11.33
N VAL A 177 -6.42 -39.44 -10.04
CA VAL A 177 -5.12 -39.26 -9.36
C VAL A 177 -4.46 -40.61 -9.08
N GLU A 178 -5.21 -41.57 -8.55
CA GLU A 178 -4.70 -42.89 -8.19
C GLU A 178 -4.15 -43.66 -9.40
N SER A 179 -4.83 -43.60 -10.54
CA SER A 179 -4.40 -44.25 -11.80
C SER A 179 -3.06 -43.75 -12.33
N HIS A 180 -2.71 -42.49 -12.08
CA HIS A 180 -1.41 -41.89 -12.45
C HIS A 180 -0.35 -41.96 -11.33
N THR A 181 -0.67 -42.55 -10.18
CA THR A 181 0.21 -42.64 -8.99
C THR A 181 0.33 -44.06 -8.44
N GLN A 182 0.24 -45.07 -9.32
CA GLN A 182 0.40 -46.49 -8.97
C GLN A 182 1.84 -46.86 -8.58
N ASP A 183 2.83 -46.07 -9.01
CA ASP A 183 4.26 -46.36 -8.86
C ASP A 183 5.04 -45.18 -8.23
N LYS A 184 6.31 -45.40 -7.88
CA LYS A 184 7.14 -44.39 -7.20
C LYS A 184 7.51 -43.20 -8.08
N GLU A 185 7.55 -43.34 -9.40
CA GLU A 185 7.88 -42.27 -10.34
C GLU A 185 6.65 -41.39 -10.58
N GLY A 186 5.46 -42.00 -10.75
CA GLY A 186 4.17 -41.29 -10.73
C GLY A 186 3.93 -40.51 -9.43
N ILE A 187 4.12 -41.17 -8.27
CA ILE A 187 4.03 -40.51 -6.95
C ILE A 187 5.06 -39.37 -6.84
N ARG A 188 6.30 -39.55 -7.29
CA ARG A 188 7.33 -38.50 -7.26
C ARG A 188 6.95 -37.30 -8.14
N ALA A 189 6.45 -37.53 -9.36
CA ALA A 189 6.02 -36.48 -10.27
C ALA A 189 4.85 -35.67 -9.69
N PHE A 190 3.85 -36.36 -9.13
CA PHE A 190 2.69 -35.75 -8.47
C PHE A 190 3.09 -34.88 -7.27
N LEU A 191 3.86 -35.43 -6.33
CA LEU A 191 4.34 -34.69 -5.15
C LEU A 191 5.24 -33.51 -5.56
N ASN A 192 6.15 -33.68 -6.51
CA ASN A 192 7.02 -32.60 -6.99
C ASN A 192 6.21 -31.45 -7.60
N GLY A 193 5.14 -31.75 -8.34
CA GLY A 193 4.22 -30.75 -8.89
C GLY A 193 3.43 -30.01 -7.82
N LEU A 194 2.84 -30.72 -6.85
CA LEU A 194 2.10 -30.10 -5.75
C LEU A 194 3.00 -29.18 -4.92
N TYR A 195 4.23 -29.60 -4.61
CA TYR A 195 5.22 -28.75 -3.91
C TYR A 195 5.82 -27.64 -4.79
N GLY A 196 5.13 -27.17 -5.83
CA GLY A 196 5.53 -26.00 -6.64
C GLY A 196 6.71 -26.25 -7.56
N GLY A 197 6.91 -27.49 -8.02
CA GLY A 197 7.75 -27.78 -9.18
C GLY A 197 7.17 -27.10 -10.42
N ALA A 198 8.04 -26.54 -11.26
CA ALA A 198 7.66 -25.81 -12.47
C ALA A 198 8.49 -26.28 -13.68
N THR A 199 7.94 -26.22 -14.88
CA THR A 199 8.70 -26.42 -16.13
C THR A 199 9.74 -25.30 -16.32
N PRO A 200 10.74 -25.48 -17.21
CA PRO A 200 11.66 -24.40 -17.59
C PRO A 200 10.95 -23.13 -18.11
N ASP A 201 9.77 -23.28 -18.71
CA ASP A 201 8.92 -22.19 -19.20
C ASP A 201 8.06 -21.52 -18.10
N GLY A 202 8.21 -21.94 -16.84
CA GLY A 202 7.50 -21.38 -15.69
C GLY A 202 6.07 -21.90 -15.49
N LYS A 203 5.65 -22.99 -16.14
CA LYS A 203 4.33 -23.61 -15.91
C LYS A 203 4.35 -24.53 -14.70
N PHE A 204 3.32 -24.46 -13.86
CA PHE A 204 3.07 -25.39 -12.77
C PHE A 204 2.14 -26.52 -13.24
N ALA A 205 2.19 -27.68 -12.56
CA ALA A 205 1.28 -28.80 -12.82
C ALA A 205 -0.02 -28.74 -11.99
N MET A 206 -0.13 -27.84 -11.02
CA MET A 206 -1.32 -27.70 -10.16
C MET A 206 -2.07 -26.40 -10.47
N ASP A 207 -3.37 -26.53 -10.73
CA ASP A 207 -4.34 -25.46 -10.92
C ASP A 207 -5.50 -25.69 -9.93
N SER A 208 -5.90 -24.66 -9.17
CA SER A 208 -6.96 -24.83 -8.14
C SER A 208 -8.38 -24.92 -8.72
N THR A 209 -8.58 -24.47 -9.96
CA THR A 209 -9.87 -24.56 -10.67
C THR A 209 -10.02 -25.88 -11.42
N ARG A 210 -8.92 -26.42 -11.99
CA ARG A 210 -8.94 -27.60 -12.88
C ARG A 210 -8.33 -28.87 -12.28
N GLY A 211 -7.50 -28.74 -11.25
CA GLY A 211 -6.74 -29.84 -10.66
C GLY A 211 -5.33 -29.98 -11.24
N PHE A 212 -4.86 -31.22 -11.25
CA PHE A 212 -3.48 -31.57 -11.54
C PHE A 212 -3.28 -32.07 -12.97
N ASP A 213 -2.33 -31.47 -13.69
CA ASP A 213 -1.93 -31.80 -15.05
C ASP A 213 -0.74 -32.77 -15.03
N PHE A 214 -1.03 -34.05 -15.26
CA PHE A 214 -0.03 -35.12 -15.31
C PHE A 214 0.88 -35.04 -16.56
N ASP A 215 0.42 -34.46 -17.66
CA ASP A 215 1.23 -34.24 -18.86
C ASP A 215 2.31 -33.17 -18.61
N VAL A 216 2.00 -32.14 -17.80
CA VAL A 216 2.97 -31.14 -17.35
C VAL A 216 3.87 -31.69 -16.24
N ALA A 217 3.33 -32.54 -15.34
CA ALA A 217 4.08 -33.12 -14.21
C ALA A 217 5.36 -33.87 -14.64
N THR A 218 5.33 -34.57 -15.78
CA THR A 218 6.50 -35.28 -16.35
C THR A 218 7.64 -34.36 -16.81
N LYS A 219 7.40 -33.04 -16.93
CA LYS A 219 8.32 -32.04 -17.51
C LYS A 219 8.79 -31.00 -16.48
N LEU A 220 8.51 -31.21 -15.20
CA LEU A 220 8.85 -30.27 -14.13
C LEU A 220 10.32 -30.37 -13.72
N GLY A 221 10.90 -29.22 -13.38
CA GLY A 221 12.10 -29.16 -12.54
C GLY A 221 11.80 -29.51 -11.08
N HIS A 222 12.86 -29.80 -10.32
CA HIS A 222 12.77 -30.11 -8.89
C HIS A 222 12.16 -28.94 -8.09
N THR A 223 11.27 -29.25 -7.15
CA THR A 223 10.68 -28.30 -6.20
C THR A 223 11.73 -27.49 -5.42
N ARG A 224 11.38 -26.28 -4.98
CA ARG A 224 12.19 -25.45 -4.09
C ARG A 224 11.84 -25.63 -2.60
N LEU A 225 10.81 -26.41 -2.27
CA LEU A 225 10.27 -26.57 -0.91
C LEU A 225 10.88 -27.78 -0.16
N LEU A 226 11.26 -28.81 -0.90
CA LEU A 226 11.97 -30.00 -0.42
C LEU A 226 13.37 -30.07 -1.04
N ASN A 227 14.29 -30.82 -0.43
CA ASN A 227 15.45 -31.38 -1.13
C ASN A 227 15.14 -32.82 -1.63
N GLU A 228 16.07 -33.43 -2.37
CA GLU A 228 15.88 -34.79 -2.91
C GLU A 228 15.70 -35.86 -1.81
N GLU A 229 16.38 -35.73 -0.67
CA GLU A 229 16.27 -36.65 0.47
C GLU A 229 14.87 -36.58 1.12
N GLU A 230 14.36 -35.36 1.33
CA GLU A 230 13.00 -35.12 1.82
C GLU A 230 11.94 -35.60 0.82
N LEU A 231 12.10 -35.29 -0.47
CA LEU A 231 11.15 -35.74 -1.51
C LEU A 231 11.13 -37.27 -1.63
N ASN A 232 12.30 -37.93 -1.59
CA ASN A 232 12.37 -39.39 -1.61
C ASN A 232 11.77 -40.02 -0.34
N TYR A 233 11.96 -39.43 0.84
CA TYR A 233 11.29 -39.89 2.07
C TYR A 233 9.76 -39.81 1.96
N TYR A 234 9.21 -38.72 1.40
CA TYR A 234 7.77 -38.61 1.17
C TYR A 234 7.28 -39.64 0.16
N VAL A 235 7.98 -39.83 -0.97
CA VAL A 235 7.64 -40.87 -1.97
C VAL A 235 7.66 -42.28 -1.36
N ASP A 236 8.65 -42.58 -0.52
CA ASP A 236 8.77 -43.89 0.15
C ASP A 236 7.63 -44.13 1.15
N GLU A 237 7.27 -43.16 1.97
CA GLU A 237 6.15 -43.30 2.93
C GLU A 237 4.78 -43.32 2.22
N TYR A 238 4.56 -42.55 1.15
CA TYR A 238 3.35 -42.65 0.33
C TYR A 238 3.24 -43.99 -0.42
N SER A 239 4.36 -44.56 -0.88
CA SER A 239 4.37 -45.84 -1.60
C SER A 239 3.93 -47.06 -0.77
N ARG A 240 3.67 -46.89 0.53
CA ARG A 240 3.10 -47.92 1.40
C ARG A 240 1.62 -48.19 1.10
N ASN A 241 0.85 -47.12 0.93
CA ASN A 241 -0.61 -47.13 0.91
C ASN A 241 -1.19 -46.58 -0.41
N GLY A 242 -0.37 -45.94 -1.25
CA GLY A 242 -0.81 -45.22 -2.44
C GLY A 242 -1.58 -43.94 -2.09
N LEU A 243 -2.20 -43.32 -3.10
CA LEU A 243 -2.93 -42.05 -2.91
C LEU A 243 -4.44 -42.21 -2.66
N GLN A 244 -4.99 -43.43 -2.69
CA GLN A 244 -6.44 -43.65 -2.50
C GLN A 244 -6.95 -43.14 -1.14
N GLY A 245 -6.25 -43.46 -0.05
CA GLY A 245 -6.60 -42.97 1.30
C GLY A 245 -6.58 -41.44 1.40
N PRO A 246 -5.50 -40.77 0.98
CA PRO A 246 -5.45 -39.31 0.83
C PRO A 246 -6.56 -38.72 -0.06
N CYS A 247 -6.89 -39.34 -1.19
CA CYS A 247 -7.98 -38.91 -2.08
C CYS A 247 -9.37 -39.05 -1.44
N ASN A 248 -9.57 -39.97 -0.50
CA ASN A 248 -10.86 -40.14 0.19
C ASN A 248 -11.29 -38.91 1.02
N TYR A 249 -10.38 -38.02 1.41
CA TYR A 249 -10.71 -36.75 2.08
C TYR A 249 -11.55 -35.81 1.18
N TYR A 250 -11.45 -35.95 -0.14
CA TYR A 250 -12.28 -35.24 -1.11
C TYR A 250 -13.63 -35.95 -1.38
N ARG A 251 -13.82 -37.18 -0.84
CA ARG A 251 -15.02 -38.03 -1.02
C ARG A 251 -15.96 -38.04 0.19
N ILE A 252 -15.45 -37.76 1.39
CA ILE A 252 -16.21 -37.79 2.66
C ILE A 252 -17.23 -36.66 2.88
N ARG A 253 -17.46 -35.77 1.90
CA ARG A 253 -18.24 -34.54 2.09
C ARG A 253 -19.67 -34.79 2.61
N GLN A 254 -20.38 -35.73 2.02
CA GLN A 254 -21.74 -36.10 2.43
C GLN A 254 -21.79 -36.75 3.82
N GLN A 255 -20.80 -37.59 4.15
CA GLN A 255 -20.71 -38.20 5.47
C GLN A 255 -20.43 -37.16 6.55
N CYS A 256 -19.48 -36.24 6.31
CA CYS A 256 -19.15 -35.19 7.27
C CYS A 256 -20.31 -34.22 7.49
N PHE A 257 -21.07 -33.86 6.44
CA PHE A 257 -22.32 -33.10 6.59
C PHE A 257 -23.33 -33.83 7.49
N THR A 258 -23.49 -35.15 7.30
CA THR A 258 -24.42 -36.00 8.07
C THR A 258 -23.99 -36.12 9.53
N ASP A 259 -22.71 -36.32 9.79
CA ASP A 259 -22.12 -36.30 11.14
C ASP A 259 -22.39 -34.95 11.83
N GLU A 260 -22.15 -33.83 11.13
CA GLU A 260 -22.26 -32.46 11.65
C GLU A 260 -23.71 -32.01 11.94
N GLN A 261 -24.74 -32.60 11.31
CA GLN A 261 -26.14 -32.30 11.66
C GLN A 261 -26.48 -32.62 13.12
N ALA A 262 -25.81 -33.61 13.72
CA ALA A 262 -26.00 -33.95 15.13
C ALA A 262 -25.43 -32.91 16.11
N LEU A 263 -24.69 -31.90 15.63
CA LEU A 263 -24.33 -30.71 16.41
C LEU A 263 -25.43 -29.64 16.31
N LEU A 264 -25.91 -29.33 15.10
CA LEU A 264 -26.95 -28.33 14.86
C LEU A 264 -28.28 -28.70 15.54
N ALA A 265 -28.61 -30.00 15.58
CA ALA A 265 -29.76 -30.54 16.28
C ALA A 265 -29.79 -30.29 17.81
N GLN A 266 -28.70 -29.77 18.40
CA GLN A 266 -28.60 -29.43 19.83
C GLN A 266 -29.15 -28.02 20.15
N GLY A 267 -29.79 -27.35 19.18
CA GLY A 267 -30.47 -26.06 19.39
C GLY A 267 -29.55 -24.85 19.34
N GLN A 268 -28.42 -24.94 18.62
CA GLN A 268 -27.55 -23.80 18.34
C GLN A 268 -27.51 -23.55 16.84
N GLU A 269 -28.02 -22.39 16.39
CA GLU A 269 -27.99 -21.98 14.98
C GLU A 269 -26.55 -21.69 14.48
N ALA A 270 -25.64 -21.36 15.41
CA ALA A 270 -24.23 -21.11 15.15
C ALA A 270 -23.35 -21.83 16.19
N ILE A 271 -22.41 -22.66 15.72
CA ILE A 271 -21.46 -23.40 16.56
C ILE A 271 -20.12 -22.66 16.59
N SER A 272 -19.66 -22.28 17.79
CA SER A 272 -18.48 -21.45 17.99
C SER A 272 -17.34 -22.16 18.74
N ILE A 273 -16.09 -21.83 18.38
CA ILE A 273 -14.90 -22.37 19.04
C ILE A 273 -14.58 -21.52 20.27
N LYS A 274 -14.71 -22.12 21.46
CA LYS A 274 -14.62 -21.42 22.76
C LYS A 274 -13.20 -21.19 23.25
N CYS A 275 -12.26 -22.09 22.91
CA CYS A 275 -10.84 -21.96 23.29
C CYS A 275 -10.12 -20.84 22.51
N PRO A 276 -9.00 -20.29 23.00
CA PRO A 276 -8.20 -19.33 22.24
C PRO A 276 -7.65 -19.95 20.95
N VAL A 277 -7.79 -19.21 19.84
CA VAL A 277 -7.37 -19.65 18.50
C VAL A 277 -6.34 -18.69 17.92
N LEU A 278 -5.20 -19.20 17.48
CA LEU A 278 -4.30 -18.50 16.56
C LEU A 278 -4.61 -18.99 15.14
N TYR A 279 -4.86 -18.07 14.21
CA TYR A 279 -4.92 -18.35 12.78
C TYR A 279 -3.77 -17.66 12.05
N ILE A 280 -3.07 -18.41 11.21
CA ILE A 280 -2.01 -17.90 10.34
C ILE A 280 -2.49 -17.99 8.88
N HIS A 281 -2.79 -16.83 8.32
CA HIS A 281 -3.24 -16.63 6.94
C HIS A 281 -2.05 -16.61 5.96
N SER A 282 -2.26 -17.20 4.79
CA SER A 282 -1.26 -17.34 3.72
C SER A 282 -1.66 -16.45 2.55
N LEU A 283 -1.08 -15.25 2.46
CA LEU A 283 -1.52 -14.18 1.55
C LEU A 283 -1.33 -14.48 0.04
N ALA A 284 -0.59 -15.53 -0.30
CA ALA A 284 -0.35 -15.97 -1.68
C ALA A 284 -0.76 -17.45 -1.88
N ASP A 285 -1.82 -17.87 -1.18
CA ASP A 285 -2.42 -19.20 -1.37
C ASP A 285 -3.18 -19.29 -2.70
N LEU A 286 -3.27 -20.51 -3.26
CA LEU A 286 -3.96 -20.78 -4.53
C LEU A 286 -5.41 -21.28 -4.34
N VAL A 287 -5.76 -21.70 -3.12
CA VAL A 287 -7.03 -22.36 -2.77
C VAL A 287 -7.85 -21.49 -1.82
N VAL A 288 -7.24 -20.99 -0.74
CA VAL A 288 -7.91 -20.22 0.32
C VAL A 288 -7.84 -18.72 0.02
N THR A 289 -8.99 -18.10 -0.23
CA THR A 289 -9.08 -16.66 -0.43
C THR A 289 -9.16 -15.89 0.90
N HIS A 290 -8.93 -14.57 0.83
CA HIS A 290 -9.07 -13.68 1.99
C HIS A 290 -10.53 -13.62 2.51
N GLU A 291 -11.54 -13.71 1.63
CA GLU A 291 -12.95 -13.72 2.05
C GLU A 291 -13.33 -15.00 2.82
N MET A 292 -12.77 -16.16 2.42
CA MET A 292 -12.91 -17.41 3.20
C MET A 292 -12.36 -17.29 4.62
N THR A 293 -11.37 -16.42 4.83
CA THR A 293 -10.81 -16.13 6.17
C THR A 293 -11.77 -15.29 7.02
N LYS A 294 -12.37 -14.24 6.45
CA LYS A 294 -13.34 -13.38 7.18
C LYS A 294 -14.53 -14.16 7.71
N ALA A 295 -15.01 -15.17 6.97
CA ALA A 295 -16.13 -16.02 7.35
C ALA A 295 -15.97 -16.73 8.71
N MET A 296 -14.73 -16.93 9.19
CA MET A 296 -14.46 -17.52 10.50
C MET A 296 -14.74 -16.58 11.69
N VAL A 297 -14.56 -15.26 11.50
CA VAL A 297 -14.47 -14.28 12.60
C VAL A 297 -15.68 -14.30 13.54
N PRO A 298 -16.96 -14.36 13.08
CA PRO A 298 -18.11 -14.38 13.99
C PRO A 298 -18.19 -15.61 14.90
N PHE A 299 -17.53 -16.72 14.53
CA PHE A 299 -17.65 -18.02 15.20
C PHE A 299 -16.46 -18.32 16.13
N VAL A 300 -15.50 -17.41 16.25
CA VAL A 300 -14.27 -17.59 17.04
C VAL A 300 -13.99 -16.33 17.88
N PRO A 301 -14.65 -16.16 19.05
CA PRO A 301 -14.54 -14.93 19.84
C PRO A 301 -13.13 -14.67 20.40
N ASN A 302 -12.32 -15.72 20.59
CA ASN A 302 -10.96 -15.63 21.11
C ASN A 302 -9.90 -15.78 19.98
N LEU A 303 -10.16 -15.16 18.82
CA LEU A 303 -9.30 -15.25 17.63
C LEU A 303 -8.13 -14.26 17.67
N THR A 304 -6.92 -14.77 17.44
CA THR A 304 -5.73 -13.99 17.06
C THR A 304 -5.41 -14.29 15.61
N MET A 305 -5.51 -13.31 14.71
CA MET A 305 -5.03 -13.46 13.34
C MET A 305 -3.59 -12.95 13.18
N LYS A 306 -2.82 -13.63 12.34
CA LYS A 306 -1.51 -13.20 11.84
C LYS A 306 -1.45 -13.53 10.36
N GLU A 307 -0.82 -12.68 9.56
CA GLU A 307 -0.72 -12.87 8.11
C GLU A 307 0.74 -13.08 7.69
N VAL A 308 0.96 -13.88 6.66
CA VAL A 308 2.28 -14.18 6.12
C VAL A 308 2.23 -14.13 4.60
N GLU A 309 3.18 -13.41 4.00
CA GLU A 309 3.44 -13.39 2.55
C GLU A 309 4.03 -14.76 2.12
N ALA A 310 3.17 -15.75 1.97
CA ALA A 310 3.50 -17.12 1.59
C ALA A 310 2.27 -17.78 0.94
N GLY A 311 2.53 -18.82 0.15
CA GLY A 311 1.49 -19.75 -0.28
C GLY A 311 1.32 -20.93 0.68
N HIS A 312 0.61 -21.94 0.22
CA HIS A 312 0.03 -23.03 1.01
C HIS A 312 0.90 -23.66 2.11
N TRP A 313 2.17 -23.93 1.82
CA TRP A 313 3.15 -24.44 2.80
C TRP A 313 3.88 -23.32 3.55
N VAL A 314 3.12 -22.40 4.15
CA VAL A 314 3.61 -21.27 4.98
C VAL A 314 4.59 -21.74 6.06
N LEU A 315 4.34 -22.91 6.65
CA LEU A 315 5.21 -23.60 7.62
C LEU A 315 6.66 -23.79 7.13
N TRP A 316 6.86 -23.93 5.81
CA TRP A 316 8.17 -24.24 5.18
C TRP A 316 8.73 -23.08 4.36
N GLN A 317 7.86 -22.25 3.78
CA GLN A 317 8.26 -21.04 3.04
C GLN A 317 8.77 -19.93 3.97
N LYS A 318 8.11 -19.75 5.13
CA LYS A 318 8.47 -18.71 6.12
C LYS A 318 8.64 -19.25 7.58
N PRO A 319 9.31 -20.40 7.83
CA PRO A 319 9.37 -21.04 9.15
C PRO A 319 9.91 -20.16 10.29
N ALA A 320 10.83 -19.23 10.02
CA ALA A 320 11.34 -18.32 11.06
C ALA A 320 10.29 -17.28 11.51
N GLU A 321 9.39 -16.89 10.62
CA GLU A 321 8.32 -15.90 10.83
C GLU A 321 7.14 -16.58 11.54
N VAL A 322 6.71 -17.73 11.03
CA VAL A 322 5.76 -18.65 11.69
C VAL A 322 6.20 -18.98 13.12
N ASN A 323 7.46 -19.41 13.31
CA ASN A 323 7.96 -19.76 14.64
C ASN A 323 8.05 -18.55 15.59
N ALA A 324 8.16 -17.33 15.07
CA ALA A 324 8.10 -16.11 15.86
C ALA A 324 6.67 -15.80 16.31
N PHE A 325 5.67 -15.91 15.43
CA PHE A 325 4.26 -15.73 15.81
C PHE A 325 3.77 -16.81 16.78
N LEU A 326 4.16 -18.08 16.56
CA LEU A 326 3.90 -19.16 17.52
C LEU A 326 4.53 -18.86 18.89
N THR A 327 5.77 -18.38 18.91
CA THR A 327 6.46 -17.96 20.15
C THR A 327 5.71 -16.84 20.86
N GLU A 328 5.36 -15.78 20.13
CA GLU A 328 4.68 -14.58 20.64
C GLU A 328 3.33 -14.95 21.27
N TRP A 329 2.53 -15.75 20.56
CA TRP A 329 1.21 -16.15 21.02
C TRP A 329 1.25 -17.11 22.20
N LEU A 330 2.12 -18.13 22.18
CA LEU A 330 2.28 -19.04 23.33
C LEU A 330 2.76 -18.32 24.60
N GLN A 331 3.49 -17.20 24.47
CA GLN A 331 3.84 -16.32 25.59
C GLN A 331 2.64 -15.47 26.05
N GLN A 332 1.84 -14.92 25.12
CA GLN A 332 0.61 -14.17 25.43
C GLN A 332 -0.42 -15.04 26.18
N GLN A 333 -0.58 -16.32 25.79
CA GLN A 333 -1.44 -17.29 26.46
C GLN A 333 -0.83 -17.85 27.77
N GLY A 334 0.34 -17.37 28.21
CA GLY A 334 0.99 -17.82 29.45
C GLY A 334 1.48 -19.27 29.45
N LEU A 335 1.60 -19.91 28.28
CA LEU A 335 1.96 -21.31 28.14
C LEU A 335 3.47 -21.58 28.19
N VAL A 336 4.29 -20.53 28.01
CA VAL A 336 5.75 -20.62 27.95
C VAL A 336 6.40 -19.60 28.87
N ASP A 337 7.28 -20.06 29.75
CA ASP A 337 8.07 -19.22 30.65
C ASP A 337 9.03 -18.31 29.87
N SER A 338 8.76 -17.00 29.93
CA SER A 338 9.52 -15.94 29.28
C SER A 338 11.02 -15.97 29.58
N ALA A 339 11.44 -16.43 30.77
CA ALA A 339 12.85 -16.48 31.16
C ALA A 339 13.64 -17.48 30.30
N LYS A 340 13.09 -18.67 30.06
CA LYS A 340 13.76 -19.75 29.30
C LYS A 340 13.97 -19.35 27.84
N LEU A 341 12.97 -18.74 27.21
CA LEU A 341 13.04 -18.42 25.78
C LEU A 341 13.81 -17.12 25.48
N THR A 342 13.78 -16.13 26.37
CA THR A 342 14.55 -14.89 26.22
C THR A 342 16.06 -15.18 26.15
N ALA A 343 16.54 -16.18 26.90
CA ALA A 343 17.93 -16.64 26.82
C ALA A 343 18.31 -17.17 25.42
N PHE A 344 17.38 -17.83 24.70
CA PHE A 344 17.62 -18.36 23.36
C PHE A 344 17.68 -17.25 22.30
N VAL A 345 16.68 -16.37 22.27
CA VAL A 345 16.60 -15.24 21.33
C VAL A 345 17.81 -14.30 21.47
N ARG A 346 18.23 -14.02 22.71
CA ARG A 346 19.40 -13.17 23.03
C ARG A 346 20.75 -13.82 22.71
N ARG A 347 20.81 -15.15 22.51
CA ARG A 347 22.04 -15.87 22.17
C ARG A 347 22.29 -15.94 20.66
N LYS A 348 21.25 -16.12 19.83
CA LYS A 348 21.40 -16.17 18.35
C LYS A 348 21.50 -14.79 17.68
N SER A 349 20.94 -13.74 18.29
CA SER A 349 21.01 -12.35 17.80
C SER A 349 22.41 -11.73 17.81
N ARG A 350 23.41 -12.38 18.44
CA ARG A 350 24.83 -11.99 18.37
C ARG A 350 25.62 -12.57 17.18
N GLN A 351 25.04 -13.47 16.37
CA GLN A 351 25.76 -14.18 15.30
C GLN A 351 25.39 -13.79 13.86
N ILE A 352 24.54 -12.77 13.66
CA ILE A 352 24.17 -12.29 12.31
C ILE A 352 24.96 -11.02 11.97
N GLY A 353 26.18 -11.20 11.47
CA GLY A 353 27.01 -10.17 10.86
C GLY A 353 27.61 -10.66 9.53
N PRO A 354 28.03 -9.76 8.62
CA PRO A 354 28.62 -10.15 7.35
C PRO A 354 30.02 -10.76 7.54
N PRO A 355 30.48 -11.66 6.65
CA PRO A 355 31.78 -12.30 6.77
C PRO A 355 32.90 -11.26 6.59
N ARG A 356 33.64 -10.97 7.66
CA ARG A 356 34.91 -10.21 7.59
C ARG A 356 36.07 -11.17 7.35
N ARG A 357 36.99 -10.77 6.47
CA ARG A 357 38.28 -11.45 6.27
C ARG A 357 39.06 -11.51 7.58
N GLN A 358 39.80 -12.60 7.78
CA GLN A 358 40.86 -12.63 8.78
C GLN A 358 41.88 -11.53 8.48
N ASN A 359 42.35 -10.86 9.53
CA ASN A 359 43.65 -10.20 9.56
C ASN A 359 44.11 -10.16 11.02
N GLU A 360 45.40 -10.36 11.23
CA GLU A 360 45.98 -10.53 12.56
C GLU A 360 46.25 -9.19 13.24
N ARG A 361 45.94 -9.11 14.54
CA ARG A 361 46.80 -8.64 15.65
C ARG A 361 45.92 -8.42 16.87
N GLY A 362 46.33 -8.99 18.01
CA GLY A 362 45.61 -8.81 19.27
C GLY A 362 46.16 -7.65 20.08
N GLN A 363 45.38 -7.17 21.03
CA GLN A 363 45.88 -6.84 22.36
C GLN A 363 44.78 -7.01 23.40
N THR A 364 45.17 -7.53 24.56
CA THR A 364 44.33 -7.71 25.75
C THR A 364 44.16 -6.39 26.49
N HIS A 365 43.00 -6.14 27.09
CA HIS A 365 42.94 -5.53 28.42
C HIS A 365 41.70 -6.00 29.18
N GLU A 366 41.78 -5.93 30.51
CA GLU A 366 40.91 -6.64 31.46
C GLU A 366 39.98 -5.72 32.25
N VAL A 367 38.91 -6.34 32.76
CA VAL A 367 38.19 -6.04 34.03
C VAL A 367 37.51 -4.66 34.18
N GLY A 368 36.27 -4.71 34.68
CA GLY A 368 35.44 -3.54 34.98
C GLY A 368 34.04 -3.96 35.42
N ILE A 369 33.95 -4.80 36.45
CA ILE A 369 32.66 -5.22 37.03
C ILE A 369 32.37 -4.32 38.24
N GLU A 370 31.24 -3.61 38.18
CA GLU A 370 30.51 -3.18 39.39
C GLU A 370 29.05 -3.62 39.25
N GLU A 371 28.71 -4.72 39.92
CA GLU A 371 27.36 -4.87 40.45
C GLU A 371 27.27 -4.04 41.74
N ARG A 372 26.14 -3.36 41.98
CA ARG A 372 25.54 -3.35 43.32
C ARG A 372 24.05 -3.06 43.33
N ASP A 373 23.37 -3.99 43.99
CA ASP A 373 22.23 -3.83 44.89
C ASP A 373 20.89 -3.24 44.39
N ASN A 374 19.87 -4.10 44.47
CA ASN A 374 18.48 -3.72 44.49
C ASN A 374 18.13 -2.98 45.79
N ALA A 375 17.48 -1.82 45.69
CA ALA A 375 16.29 -1.52 46.47
C ALA A 375 15.67 -0.17 46.06
N HIS A 376 14.51 -0.18 45.41
CA HIS A 376 13.40 0.71 45.80
C HIS A 376 12.06 0.18 45.30
N SER A 377 11.08 0.21 46.19
CA SER A 377 9.72 -0.28 46.00
C SER A 377 8.82 0.69 45.24
N ILE A 378 7.87 0.13 44.48
CA ILE A 378 6.49 0.63 44.28
C ILE A 378 6.36 2.16 44.07
N ILE A 379 6.31 2.59 42.80
CA ILE A 379 5.54 3.78 42.41
C ILE A 379 4.70 3.42 41.17
N THR A 380 3.46 3.01 41.39
CA THR A 380 2.41 3.04 40.36
C THR A 380 1.97 4.50 40.15
N PRO A 381 2.08 5.07 38.93
CA PRO A 381 1.74 6.47 38.73
C PRO A 381 0.24 6.75 38.90
N SER A 382 -0.06 7.60 39.87
CA SER A 382 -1.38 8.17 40.20
C SER A 382 -2.22 8.58 38.98
N LYS A 383 -3.55 8.56 39.15
CA LYS A 383 -4.56 9.00 38.17
C LYS A 383 -4.34 10.45 37.66
N HIS A 384 -3.54 11.28 38.34
CA HIS A 384 -3.31 12.70 38.03
C HIS A 384 -2.22 13.04 36.99
N THR A 385 -1.75 12.09 36.17
CA THR A 385 -0.97 12.46 34.96
C THR A 385 -1.89 13.10 33.92
N PRO A 386 -1.57 14.29 33.35
CA PRO A 386 -2.39 14.90 32.29
C PRO A 386 -2.54 13.97 31.09
N LYS A 387 -3.75 13.87 30.49
CA LYS A 387 -4.07 12.95 29.37
C LYS A 387 -2.99 12.99 28.27
N ALA A 388 -2.61 14.20 27.82
CA ALA A 388 -1.60 14.41 26.78
C ALA A 388 -0.25 13.72 27.08
N PHE A 389 0.25 13.80 28.31
CA PHE A 389 1.54 13.17 28.69
C PHE A 389 1.46 11.64 28.74
N ARG A 390 0.27 11.07 29.01
CA ARG A 390 0.05 9.61 28.99
C ARG A 390 -0.04 9.10 27.55
N VAL A 391 -0.77 9.81 26.68
CA VAL A 391 -0.86 9.49 25.24
C VAL A 391 0.51 9.58 24.59
N LEU A 392 1.24 10.70 24.76
CA LEU A 392 2.57 10.89 24.16
C LEU A 392 3.56 9.80 24.57
N ARG A 393 3.55 9.38 25.85
CA ARG A 393 4.42 8.30 26.36
C ARG A 393 4.01 6.91 25.85
N GLY A 394 2.72 6.71 25.54
CA GLY A 394 2.24 5.52 24.82
C GLY A 394 2.72 5.49 23.37
N SER A 395 2.59 6.61 22.64
CA SER A 395 3.00 6.72 21.24
C SER A 395 4.51 6.61 20.99
N ILE A 396 5.34 6.85 22.01
CA ILE A 396 6.81 6.69 21.97
C ILE A 396 7.25 5.28 22.44
N SER A 397 6.33 4.43 22.89
CA SER A 397 6.63 3.08 23.38
C SER A 397 7.12 2.12 22.28
N ALA A 398 7.51 0.90 22.67
CA ALA A 398 8.15 -0.07 21.77
C ALA A 398 7.32 -0.44 20.51
N GLY A 399 5.99 -0.28 20.54
CA GLY A 399 5.10 -0.45 19.39
C GLY A 399 4.38 0.82 18.93
N GLY A 400 4.69 1.99 19.49
CA GLY A 400 3.95 3.23 19.22
C GLY A 400 4.30 3.89 17.87
N PRO A 401 3.37 4.67 17.26
CA PRO A 401 3.59 5.30 15.96
C PRO A 401 4.75 6.30 15.95
N LEU A 402 4.99 7.03 17.06
CA LEU A 402 6.08 8.00 17.19
C LEU A 402 7.39 7.37 17.67
N ARG A 403 7.54 6.03 17.58
CA ARG A 403 8.78 5.32 17.93
C ARG A 403 9.96 5.83 17.07
N PRO A 404 11.03 6.39 17.67
CA PRO A 404 12.15 6.93 16.92
C PRO A 404 12.80 5.94 15.94
N PHE A 405 13.17 6.44 14.75
CA PHE A 405 13.83 5.69 13.68
C PHE A 405 13.03 4.49 13.10
N ARG A 406 11.71 4.36 13.38
CA ARG A 406 10.90 3.24 12.86
C ARG A 406 10.88 3.22 11.34
N LEU A 407 10.43 4.31 10.71
CA LEU A 407 10.32 4.41 9.25
C LEU A 407 11.69 4.35 8.58
N VAL A 408 12.65 5.17 9.02
CA VAL A 408 14.02 5.20 8.46
C VAL A 408 14.66 3.81 8.41
N LYS A 409 14.43 2.96 9.43
CA LYS A 409 14.94 1.58 9.43
C LYS A 409 14.19 0.65 8.46
N GLN A 410 12.88 0.82 8.33
CA GLN A 410 12.03 0.09 7.38
C GLN A 410 12.40 0.45 5.93
N ASP A 411 12.52 1.75 5.64
CA ASP A 411 12.90 2.30 4.34
C ASP A 411 14.27 1.81 3.88
N ILE A 412 15.28 1.79 4.76
CA ILE A 412 16.62 1.25 4.44
C ILE A 412 16.56 -0.25 4.07
N VAL A 413 15.67 -1.03 4.70
CA VAL A 413 15.47 -2.45 4.36
C VAL A 413 14.73 -2.60 3.02
N ASN A 414 13.67 -1.81 2.79
CA ASN A 414 12.92 -1.79 1.54
C ASN A 414 13.79 -1.37 0.36
N LEU A 415 14.50 -0.24 0.50
CA LEU A 415 15.46 0.29 -0.45
C LEU A 415 16.51 -0.77 -0.80
N ARG A 416 17.12 -1.44 0.18
CA ARG A 416 18.11 -2.50 -0.06
C ARG A 416 17.55 -3.70 -0.82
N ARG A 417 16.25 -4.02 -0.70
CA ARG A 417 15.59 -5.07 -1.49
C ARG A 417 15.34 -4.61 -2.93
N ARG A 418 14.80 -3.41 -3.15
CA ARG A 418 14.43 -2.91 -4.49
C ARG A 418 15.59 -2.34 -5.32
N TYR A 419 16.67 -1.85 -4.70
CA TYR A 419 17.72 -1.10 -5.39
C TYR A 419 18.31 -1.83 -6.61
N VAL A 420 18.44 -3.16 -6.58
CA VAL A 420 18.97 -3.93 -7.72
C VAL A 420 17.94 -4.08 -8.86
N SER A 421 16.66 -4.27 -8.56
CA SER A 421 15.61 -4.36 -9.59
C SER A 421 15.26 -3.01 -10.20
N ASP A 422 15.51 -1.90 -9.50
CA ASP A 422 15.37 -0.53 -10.03
C ASP A 422 16.29 -0.20 -11.23
N TRP A 423 17.35 -0.99 -11.46
CA TRP A 423 18.27 -0.86 -12.62
C TRP A 423 18.07 -1.93 -13.69
N ALA A 424 17.27 -2.97 -13.43
CA ALA A 424 17.16 -4.14 -14.30
C ALA A 424 16.37 -3.89 -15.60
N LEU A 425 15.54 -2.84 -15.63
CA LEU A 425 14.67 -2.49 -16.76
C LEU A 425 15.15 -1.19 -17.41
N PHE A 426 15.50 -1.26 -18.69
CA PHE A 426 15.85 -0.10 -19.52
C PHE A 426 15.19 -0.26 -20.90
N ASN A 427 14.49 0.77 -21.37
CA ASN A 427 13.75 0.77 -22.63
C ASN A 427 13.73 2.17 -23.27
N GLN A 428 13.14 2.30 -24.46
CA GLN A 428 13.05 3.58 -25.18
C GLN A 428 12.32 4.65 -24.37
N LEU A 429 11.18 4.30 -23.75
CA LEU A 429 10.35 5.23 -22.98
C LEU A 429 11.13 5.86 -21.81
N ILE A 430 11.94 5.07 -21.09
CA ILE A 430 12.83 5.55 -20.01
C ILE A 430 13.89 6.52 -20.54
N PHE A 431 14.44 6.29 -21.73
CA PHE A 431 15.41 7.20 -22.35
C PHE A 431 14.74 8.48 -22.86
N ALA A 432 13.56 8.39 -23.46
CA ALA A 432 12.77 9.55 -23.87
C ALA A 432 12.35 10.41 -22.66
N SER A 433 11.86 9.77 -21.60
CA SER A 433 11.57 10.37 -20.30
C SER A 433 12.80 11.09 -19.72
N ALA A 434 14.01 10.50 -19.80
CA ALA A 434 15.24 11.15 -19.37
C ALA A 434 15.55 12.45 -20.16
N VAL A 435 15.30 12.44 -21.48
CA VAL A 435 15.48 13.63 -22.35
C VAL A 435 14.40 14.68 -22.08
N TYR A 436 13.15 14.27 -21.89
CA TYR A 436 12.03 15.15 -21.52
C TYR A 436 12.30 15.87 -20.20
N VAL A 437 12.59 15.11 -19.13
CA VAL A 437 12.89 15.64 -17.79
C VAL A 437 14.14 16.51 -17.80
N PHE A 438 15.16 16.20 -18.60
CA PHE A 438 16.31 17.09 -18.78
C PHE A 438 15.91 18.49 -19.25
N PHE A 439 15.04 18.63 -20.25
CA PHE A 439 14.59 19.94 -20.71
C PHE A 439 13.62 20.62 -19.72
N THR A 440 12.66 19.88 -19.15
CA THR A 440 11.67 20.45 -18.22
C THR A 440 12.25 20.80 -16.85
N ASN A 441 13.40 20.24 -16.45
CA ASN A 441 14.11 20.63 -15.22
C ASN A 441 15.16 21.71 -15.47
N LEU A 442 15.99 21.57 -16.51
CA LEU A 442 17.11 22.49 -16.76
C LEU A 442 16.62 23.92 -17.06
N LEU A 443 15.63 24.06 -17.93
CA LEU A 443 15.23 25.37 -18.47
C LEU A 443 14.48 26.26 -17.45
N PRO A 444 13.56 25.73 -16.63
CA PRO A 444 13.06 26.44 -15.44
C PRO A 444 14.16 26.78 -14.45
N GLY A 445 15.08 25.84 -14.17
CA GLY A 445 16.20 26.08 -13.25
C GLY A 445 17.05 27.28 -13.68
N ILE A 446 17.35 27.40 -14.97
CA ILE A 446 18.09 28.55 -15.51
C ILE A 446 17.26 29.83 -15.46
N THR A 447 15.96 29.79 -15.79
CA THR A 447 15.16 31.03 -15.79
C THR A 447 14.94 31.55 -14.36
N PHE A 448 14.66 30.66 -13.40
CA PHE A 448 14.64 31.05 -11.98
C PHE A 448 16.03 31.53 -11.50
N ALA A 449 17.14 30.99 -12.01
CA ALA A 449 18.48 31.50 -11.74
C ALA A 449 18.75 32.89 -12.39
N SER A 450 18.08 33.20 -13.51
CA SER A 450 18.12 34.52 -14.18
C SER A 450 17.35 35.56 -13.38
N ASP A 451 16.12 35.26 -12.95
CA ASP A 451 15.34 36.05 -12.00
C ASP A 451 16.17 36.34 -10.73
N LEU A 452 16.76 35.29 -10.15
CA LEU A 452 17.71 35.36 -9.03
C LEU A 452 18.77 36.44 -9.27
N TYR A 453 19.46 36.35 -10.40
CA TYR A 453 20.65 37.14 -10.72
C TYR A 453 20.30 38.62 -10.96
N VAL A 454 19.15 38.90 -11.59
CA VAL A 454 18.66 40.27 -11.81
C VAL A 454 18.19 40.89 -10.48
N LEU A 455 17.29 40.22 -9.75
CA LEU A 455 16.67 40.77 -8.54
C LEU A 455 17.65 41.01 -7.39
N THR A 456 18.81 40.35 -7.40
CA THR A 456 19.83 40.45 -6.33
C THR A 456 20.99 41.37 -6.65
N GLY A 457 20.91 42.16 -7.73
CA GLY A 457 22.04 42.96 -8.16
C GLY A 457 23.28 42.09 -8.42
N LYS A 458 23.08 40.93 -9.07
CA LYS A 458 24.13 39.96 -9.45
C LYS A 458 24.78 39.20 -8.29
N SER A 459 24.10 39.08 -7.14
CA SER A 459 24.66 38.55 -5.88
C SER A 459 24.05 37.24 -5.34
N TRP A 460 23.04 36.67 -6.03
CA TRP A 460 22.26 35.44 -5.76
C TRP A 460 21.07 35.52 -4.80
N GLY A 461 19.97 34.87 -5.23
CA GLY A 461 18.89 34.36 -4.37
C GLY A 461 17.47 34.99 -4.46
N THR A 462 16.40 34.19 -4.52
CA THR A 462 14.99 34.69 -4.47
C THR A 462 14.42 34.64 -3.05
N ILE A 463 14.69 33.58 -2.29
CA ILE A 463 14.46 33.56 -0.83
C ILE A 463 15.20 34.75 -0.22
N GLU A 464 16.37 35.03 -0.74
CA GLU A 464 17.30 36.09 -0.38
C GLU A 464 16.82 37.49 -0.76
N VAL A 465 15.98 37.68 -1.79
CA VAL A 465 15.34 38.98 -2.07
C VAL A 465 14.29 39.31 -1.02
N VAL A 466 13.53 38.31 -0.56
CA VAL A 466 12.51 38.53 0.49
C VAL A 466 13.14 38.57 1.89
N PHE A 467 14.14 37.73 2.16
CA PHE A 467 15.04 37.90 3.29
C PHE A 467 15.79 39.24 3.21
N SER A 468 16.08 39.78 2.03
CA SER A 468 16.78 41.06 1.91
C SER A 468 15.89 42.24 2.28
N THR A 469 14.70 42.30 1.68
CA THR A 469 13.74 43.40 1.90
C THR A 469 13.18 43.46 3.32
N GLY A 470 13.17 42.35 4.07
CA GLY A 470 12.82 42.34 5.50
C GLY A 470 14.01 42.30 6.46
N LEU A 471 15.01 41.46 6.18
CA LEU A 471 16.05 41.06 7.14
C LEU A 471 17.48 41.51 6.73
N CYS A 472 17.81 41.71 5.45
CA CYS A 472 19.00 42.49 5.07
C CYS A 472 18.85 43.97 5.38
N GLY A 473 17.64 44.51 5.52
CA GLY A 473 17.43 45.81 6.16
C GLY A 473 18.12 45.92 7.53
N ILE A 474 18.29 44.78 8.23
CA ILE A 474 19.05 44.65 9.48
C ILE A 474 20.48 44.13 9.21
N ILE A 475 20.65 43.06 8.41
CA ILE A 475 21.94 42.39 8.15
C ILE A 475 22.94 43.25 7.36
N PHE A 476 22.53 44.00 6.33
CA PHE A 476 23.40 44.96 5.62
C PHE A 476 23.70 46.18 6.48
N SER A 477 22.75 46.64 7.32
CA SER A 477 22.99 47.71 8.29
C SER A 477 23.99 47.31 9.38
N LEU A 478 24.19 46.00 9.59
CA LEU A 478 25.14 45.40 10.53
C LEU A 478 26.33 44.70 9.85
N TYR A 479 26.56 44.92 8.55
CA TYR A 479 27.72 44.44 7.78
C TYR A 479 27.99 42.91 7.84
N VAL A 480 26.95 42.08 8.01
CA VAL A 480 27.12 40.62 8.16
C VAL A 480 27.32 39.94 6.79
N PRO A 481 28.34 39.07 6.62
CA PRO A 481 28.57 38.38 5.34
C PRO A 481 27.45 37.36 5.06
N PHE A 482 26.75 37.56 3.95
CA PHE A 482 25.55 36.80 3.61
C PHE A 482 25.79 35.28 3.39
N LEU A 483 26.83 34.89 2.64
CA LEU A 483 27.09 33.48 2.31
C LEU A 483 27.31 32.58 3.56
N PRO A 484 28.13 32.97 4.56
CA PRO A 484 28.19 32.26 5.84
C PRO A 484 26.84 32.14 6.57
N PHE A 485 25.99 33.17 6.55
CA PHE A 485 24.67 33.14 7.18
C PHE A 485 23.71 32.19 6.47
N MET A 486 23.72 32.17 5.13
CA MET A 486 23.00 31.16 4.32
C MET A 486 23.49 29.74 4.64
N ALA A 487 24.81 29.52 4.68
CA ALA A 487 25.38 28.22 4.99
C ALA A 487 24.92 27.68 6.36
N TRP A 488 24.94 28.52 7.41
CA TRP A 488 24.39 28.14 8.72
C TRP A 488 22.87 27.93 8.70
N SER A 489 22.12 28.71 7.93
CA SER A 489 20.67 28.52 7.77
C SER A 489 20.33 27.15 7.18
N LEU A 490 21.10 26.70 6.18
CA LEU A 490 20.90 25.41 5.49
C LEU A 490 21.45 24.23 6.30
N ILE A 491 22.56 24.41 7.03
CA ILE A 491 23.00 23.47 8.07
C ILE A 491 21.91 23.33 9.15
N HIS A 492 21.25 24.43 9.54
CA HIS A 492 20.15 24.36 10.51
C HIS A 492 18.91 23.68 9.95
N ALA A 493 18.55 23.90 8.68
CA ALA A 493 17.48 23.16 8.03
C ALA A 493 17.76 21.64 7.98
N ALA A 494 19.02 21.23 7.81
CA ALA A 494 19.38 19.82 7.67
C ALA A 494 19.11 18.97 8.94
N TRP A 495 19.53 19.43 10.13
CA TRP A 495 19.27 18.67 11.37
C TRP A 495 17.78 18.68 11.76
N LEU A 496 17.03 19.71 11.36
CA LEU A 496 15.58 19.76 11.52
C LEU A 496 14.88 18.72 10.63
N HIS A 497 15.28 18.57 9.35
CA HIS A 497 14.80 17.46 8.50
C HIS A 497 15.15 16.08 9.09
N TYR A 498 16.36 15.90 9.66
CA TYR A 498 16.70 14.66 10.35
C TYR A 498 15.79 14.38 11.54
N ILE A 499 15.42 15.40 12.34
CA ILE A 499 14.45 15.23 13.42
C ILE A 499 13.07 14.81 12.88
N LEU A 500 12.56 15.46 11.81
CA LEU A 500 11.28 15.09 11.20
C LEU A 500 11.25 13.62 10.74
N ALA A 501 12.32 13.15 10.10
CA ALA A 501 12.48 11.74 9.72
C ALA A 501 12.58 10.80 10.93
N ILE A 502 13.26 11.22 12.01
CA ILE A 502 13.43 10.42 13.23
C ILE A 502 12.10 10.25 13.99
N VAL A 503 11.27 11.29 14.07
CA VAL A 503 9.96 11.24 14.77
C VAL A 503 8.83 10.62 13.93
N ASN A 504 9.14 10.14 12.73
CA ASN A 504 8.19 9.62 11.73
C ASN A 504 7.14 10.67 11.30
N ALA A 505 7.53 11.95 11.11
CA ALA A 505 6.60 13.02 10.74
C ALA A 505 5.80 12.73 9.46
N HIS A 506 6.40 11.99 8.52
CA HIS A 506 5.78 11.48 7.30
C HIS A 506 4.50 10.65 7.53
N ASP A 507 4.49 9.75 8.52
CA ASP A 507 3.31 8.93 8.88
C ASP A 507 2.14 9.79 9.39
N TRP A 508 2.40 11.04 9.77
CA TRP A 508 1.39 12.02 10.13
C TRP A 508 0.94 12.79 8.89
N THR A 509 1.85 13.43 8.13
CA THR A 509 1.48 14.20 6.92
C THR A 509 0.69 13.38 5.90
N MET A 510 1.05 12.12 5.64
CA MET A 510 0.32 11.24 4.72
C MET A 510 -1.13 10.93 5.15
N ARG A 511 -1.46 11.03 6.45
CA ARG A 511 -2.82 10.81 6.98
C ARG A 511 -3.70 12.05 6.95
N TYR A 512 -3.10 13.24 7.06
CA TYR A 512 -3.83 14.50 7.23
C TYR A 512 -3.88 15.36 5.97
N VAL A 513 -2.92 15.25 5.04
CA VAL A 513 -2.95 16.02 3.78
C VAL A 513 -3.97 15.38 2.81
N THR A 514 -4.98 16.15 2.42
CA THR A 514 -6.13 15.69 1.64
C THR A 514 -6.07 16.17 0.18
N THR A 515 -6.87 15.61 -0.74
CA THR A 515 -6.82 16.04 -2.17
C THR A 515 -7.18 17.50 -2.33
N PHE A 516 -8.11 18.03 -1.53
CA PHE A 516 -8.50 19.44 -1.53
C PHE A 516 -7.29 20.39 -1.50
N ALA A 517 -6.30 20.09 -0.64
CA ALA A 517 -5.09 20.91 -0.50
C ALA A 517 -4.10 20.69 -1.66
N THR A 518 -3.91 19.45 -2.12
CA THR A 518 -2.94 19.13 -3.19
C THR A 518 -3.41 19.58 -4.57
N GLU A 519 -4.72 19.50 -4.85
CA GLU A 519 -5.33 19.99 -6.09
C GLU A 519 -5.27 21.53 -6.20
N ILE A 520 -5.60 22.25 -5.12
CA ILE A 520 -5.46 23.73 -5.04
C ILE A 520 -4.00 24.13 -5.28
N PHE A 521 -3.07 23.41 -4.67
CA PHE A 521 -1.64 23.67 -4.81
C PHE A 521 -1.12 23.40 -6.23
N SER A 522 -1.58 22.30 -6.86
CA SER A 522 -1.29 22.01 -8.27
C SER A 522 -1.84 23.10 -9.21
N LEU A 523 -3.08 23.56 -8.99
CA LEU A 523 -3.70 24.63 -9.78
C LEU A 523 -2.94 25.96 -9.62
N LEU A 524 -2.54 26.31 -8.39
CA LEU A 524 -1.71 27.48 -8.09
C LEU A 524 -0.39 27.45 -8.87
N ASN A 525 0.30 26.30 -8.90
CA ASN A 525 1.54 26.15 -9.67
C ASN A 525 1.31 26.34 -11.17
N SER A 526 0.25 25.75 -11.74
CA SER A 526 -0.10 25.93 -13.15
C SER A 526 -0.31 27.41 -13.50
N ILE A 527 -1.01 28.17 -12.65
CA ILE A 527 -1.21 29.62 -12.80
C ILE A 527 0.13 30.38 -12.70
N ILE A 528 1.00 30.01 -11.75
CA ILE A 528 2.33 30.62 -11.59
C ILE A 528 3.20 30.41 -12.84
N TYR A 529 3.12 29.25 -13.52
CA TYR A 529 3.87 29.01 -14.76
C TYR A 529 3.38 29.86 -15.93
N PHE A 530 2.07 30.00 -16.12
CA PHE A 530 1.53 30.94 -17.13
C PHE A 530 1.91 32.38 -16.80
N HIS A 531 1.84 32.79 -15.53
CA HIS A 531 2.26 34.13 -15.12
C HIS A 531 3.76 34.37 -15.35
N LYS A 532 4.62 33.37 -15.10
CA LYS A 532 6.06 33.46 -15.39
C LYS A 532 6.38 33.51 -16.88
N ALA A 533 5.65 32.77 -17.72
CA ALA A 533 5.79 32.91 -19.17
C ALA A 533 5.47 34.32 -19.67
N ILE A 534 4.42 34.95 -19.09
CA ILE A 534 4.05 36.33 -19.40
C ILE A 534 5.14 37.31 -18.93
N GLN A 535 5.66 37.17 -17.70
CA GLN A 535 6.76 38.02 -17.20
C GLN A 535 8.02 37.97 -18.08
N GLU A 536 8.36 36.80 -18.65
CA GLU A 536 9.49 36.70 -19.59
C GLU A 536 9.22 37.41 -20.92
N LEU A 537 7.98 37.38 -21.41
CA LEU A 537 7.57 38.14 -22.60
C LEU A 537 7.51 39.65 -22.34
N GLU A 538 7.10 40.09 -21.15
CA GLU A 538 7.16 41.51 -20.73
C GLU A 538 8.60 42.03 -20.70
N ARG A 539 9.54 41.28 -20.10
CA ARG A 539 10.98 41.63 -20.13
C ARG A 539 11.56 41.66 -21.55
N ALA A 540 11.09 40.76 -22.42
CA ALA A 540 11.46 40.78 -23.84
C ALA A 540 10.88 41.99 -24.58
N HIS A 541 9.70 42.49 -24.19
CA HIS A 541 9.10 43.71 -24.73
C HIS A 541 9.93 44.96 -24.38
N ASP A 542 10.34 45.08 -23.12
CA ASP A 542 11.12 46.22 -22.62
C ASP A 542 12.55 46.31 -23.20
N THR A 543 13.07 45.22 -23.79
CA THR A 543 14.49 45.10 -24.20
C THR A 543 14.73 44.88 -25.69
N LEU A 544 13.71 44.49 -26.47
CA LEU A 544 13.85 44.18 -27.90
C LEU A 544 13.11 45.19 -28.79
N SER A 545 13.52 45.26 -30.06
CA SER A 545 12.76 45.99 -31.08
C SER A 545 11.40 45.32 -31.33
N PHE A 546 10.38 46.08 -31.76
CA PHE A 546 9.02 45.55 -31.95
C PHE A 546 8.94 44.30 -32.86
N ALA A 547 9.78 44.23 -33.90
CA ALA A 547 9.88 43.05 -34.77
C ALA A 547 10.48 41.83 -34.05
N ALA A 548 11.52 42.04 -33.23
CA ALA A 548 12.12 40.99 -32.41
C ALA A 548 11.19 40.53 -31.28
N PHE A 549 10.41 41.44 -30.68
CA PHE A 549 9.36 41.10 -29.72
C PHE A 549 8.23 40.27 -30.37
N LEU A 550 7.76 40.66 -31.56
CA LEU A 550 6.75 39.86 -32.28
C LEU A 550 7.28 38.46 -32.62
N TYR A 551 8.55 38.34 -33.02
CA TYR A 551 9.20 37.05 -33.20
C TYR A 551 9.35 36.27 -31.89
N ALA A 552 9.61 36.93 -30.76
CA ALA A 552 9.64 36.30 -29.43
C ALA A 552 8.27 35.72 -29.04
N VAL A 553 7.16 36.43 -29.31
CA VAL A 553 5.80 35.91 -29.10
C VAL A 553 5.52 34.71 -30.01
N ILE A 554 5.90 34.76 -31.29
CA ILE A 554 5.77 33.64 -32.23
C ILE A 554 6.59 32.42 -31.77
N GLY A 555 7.82 32.63 -31.28
CA GLY A 555 8.66 31.56 -30.74
C GLY A 555 8.07 30.92 -29.49
N ALA A 556 7.52 31.72 -28.57
CA ALA A 556 6.91 31.22 -27.34
C ALA A 556 5.62 30.43 -27.61
N VAL A 557 4.65 31.04 -28.29
CA VAL A 557 3.37 30.39 -28.62
C VAL A 557 3.58 29.22 -29.58
N GLY A 558 4.49 29.34 -30.55
CA GLY A 558 4.85 28.29 -31.49
C GLY A 558 5.47 27.07 -30.81
N THR A 559 6.37 27.26 -29.83
CA THR A 559 6.96 26.15 -29.07
C THR A 559 5.88 25.37 -28.31
N MET A 560 4.95 26.08 -27.66
CA MET A 560 3.82 25.45 -26.94
C MET A 560 2.89 24.70 -27.90
N LEU A 561 2.43 25.34 -28.98
CA LEU A 561 1.50 24.73 -29.93
C LEU A 561 2.11 23.54 -30.67
N LEU A 562 3.40 23.59 -31.01
CA LEU A 562 4.09 22.46 -31.62
C LEU A 562 4.25 21.29 -30.64
N ALA A 563 4.51 21.55 -29.36
CA ALA A 563 4.61 20.51 -28.34
C ALA A 563 3.26 19.82 -28.11
N ILE A 564 2.16 20.58 -28.01
CA ILE A 564 0.79 20.04 -27.89
C ILE A 564 0.38 19.29 -29.17
N PHE A 565 0.73 19.81 -30.35
CA PHE A 565 0.45 19.11 -31.61
C PHE A 565 1.17 17.77 -31.67
N LEU A 566 2.48 17.75 -31.40
CA LEU A 566 3.29 16.53 -31.40
C LEU A 566 2.87 15.53 -30.29
N SER A 567 2.39 15.98 -29.13
CA SER A 567 1.87 15.07 -28.10
C SER A 567 0.55 14.40 -28.50
N THR A 568 -0.17 14.89 -29.52
CA THR A 568 -1.30 14.16 -30.12
C THR A 568 -0.88 13.11 -31.15
N ALA A 569 0.42 12.98 -31.48
CA ALA A 569 0.86 12.20 -32.63
C ALA A 569 0.45 10.71 -32.58
N GLU A 570 0.23 10.09 -31.41
CA GLU A 570 -0.28 8.71 -31.34
C GLU A 570 -1.69 8.55 -31.93
N SER A 571 -2.57 9.57 -31.81
CA SER A 571 -3.95 9.50 -32.30
C SER A 571 -4.08 9.64 -33.82
N TRP A 572 -3.02 10.07 -34.53
CA TRP A 572 -3.01 10.32 -35.98
C TRP A 572 -3.05 9.02 -36.83
N LYS A 573 -3.91 8.06 -36.50
CA LYS A 573 -4.16 6.86 -37.30
C LYS A 573 -4.88 7.29 -38.61
N PRO A 574 -4.43 6.91 -39.82
CA PRO A 574 -3.33 5.99 -40.17
C PRO A 574 -2.02 6.68 -40.61
N LEU A 575 -1.87 8.00 -40.43
CA LEU A 575 -0.65 8.74 -40.80
C LEU A 575 0.57 8.22 -40.02
N PHE A 576 1.66 7.94 -40.73
CA PHE A 576 2.92 7.39 -40.19
C PHE A 576 2.84 6.01 -39.50
N HIS A 577 3.98 5.32 -39.49
CA HIS A 577 4.14 4.04 -38.81
C HIS A 577 4.14 4.20 -37.28
N ARG A 578 3.71 3.17 -36.52
CA ARG A 578 3.56 3.22 -35.06
C ARG A 578 4.79 3.80 -34.34
N TYR A 579 5.99 3.31 -34.65
CA TYR A 579 7.24 3.78 -34.03
C TYR A 579 7.51 5.27 -34.26
N ILE A 580 7.10 5.83 -35.41
CA ILE A 580 7.25 7.27 -35.70
C ILE A 580 6.26 8.07 -34.85
N ARG A 581 4.98 7.66 -34.79
CA ARG A 581 3.97 8.34 -33.95
C ARG A 581 4.34 8.31 -32.47
N MET A 582 4.83 7.16 -31.99
CA MET A 582 5.33 6.97 -30.63
C MET A 582 6.51 7.91 -30.34
N GLY A 583 7.54 7.94 -31.19
CA GLY A 583 8.68 8.86 -31.03
C GLY A 583 8.29 10.35 -31.12
N LEU A 584 7.38 10.73 -32.02
CA LEU A 584 6.88 12.11 -32.09
C LEU A 584 6.15 12.53 -30.80
N THR A 585 5.41 11.61 -30.19
CA THR A 585 4.71 11.82 -28.90
C THR A 585 5.71 11.92 -27.74
N GLU A 586 6.60 10.92 -27.61
CA GLU A 586 7.60 10.81 -26.55
C GLU A 586 8.58 11.99 -26.51
N TYR A 587 9.01 12.50 -27.67
CA TYR A 587 9.98 13.59 -27.78
C TYR A 587 9.35 14.96 -28.10
N ALA A 588 8.01 15.10 -28.02
CA ALA A 588 7.26 16.27 -28.46
C ALA A 588 7.83 17.62 -27.98
N ALA A 589 8.10 17.75 -26.68
CA ALA A 589 8.67 18.97 -26.09
C ALA A 589 10.11 19.22 -26.55
N ALA A 590 10.96 18.18 -26.55
CA ALA A 590 12.36 18.27 -26.95
C ALA A 590 12.52 18.67 -28.44
N ILE A 591 11.72 18.07 -29.33
CA ILE A 591 11.67 18.42 -30.76
C ILE A 591 11.25 19.88 -30.91
N SER A 592 10.21 20.32 -30.20
CA SER A 592 9.69 21.69 -30.28
C SER A 592 10.74 22.72 -29.85
N ILE A 593 11.41 22.49 -28.72
CA ILE A 593 12.51 23.33 -28.24
C ILE A 593 13.63 23.40 -29.29
N ILE A 594 14.08 22.27 -29.83
CA ILE A 594 15.16 22.22 -30.83
C ILE A 594 14.77 22.98 -32.11
N VAL A 595 13.53 22.82 -32.59
CA VAL A 595 13.02 23.52 -33.78
C VAL A 595 13.03 25.04 -33.58
N PHE A 596 12.54 25.55 -32.45
CA PHE A 596 12.49 26.99 -32.18
C PHE A 596 13.81 27.60 -31.67
N ILE A 597 14.80 26.78 -31.26
CA ILE A 597 16.21 27.22 -31.12
C ILE A 597 16.91 27.30 -32.48
N ALA A 598 16.58 26.42 -33.42
CA ALA A 598 17.20 26.39 -34.75
C ALA A 598 16.63 27.46 -35.71
N MET A 599 15.31 27.70 -35.68
CA MET A 599 14.63 28.67 -36.56
C MET A 599 15.24 30.09 -36.59
N PRO A 600 15.66 30.71 -35.45
CA PRO A 600 16.32 32.03 -35.41
C PRO A 600 17.76 32.05 -35.97
N HIS A 601 18.22 30.96 -36.58
CA HIS A 601 19.54 30.81 -37.19
C HIS A 601 19.47 30.54 -38.70
N PHE A 602 18.27 30.52 -39.30
CA PHE A 602 18.07 30.35 -40.74
C PHE A 602 17.53 31.62 -41.42
N GLY A 603 18.14 31.99 -42.55
CA GLY A 603 17.68 33.09 -43.40
C GLY A 603 17.77 34.48 -42.73
N GLU A 604 16.90 35.39 -43.17
CA GLU A 604 16.89 36.79 -42.73
C GLU A 604 16.65 36.96 -41.21
N LEU A 605 16.00 35.97 -40.58
CA LEU A 605 15.78 35.91 -39.13
C LEU A 605 17.07 35.92 -38.31
N ALA A 606 18.20 35.48 -38.89
CA ALA A 606 19.50 35.48 -38.22
C ALA A 606 20.06 36.89 -37.90
N HIS A 607 19.48 37.94 -38.50
CA HIS A 607 19.88 39.33 -38.31
C HIS A 607 18.99 40.12 -37.32
N LEU A 608 17.93 39.54 -36.76
CA LEU A 608 17.16 40.20 -35.70
C LEU A 608 17.89 40.13 -34.34
N ASP A 609 17.76 41.20 -33.56
CA ASP A 609 18.12 41.21 -32.16
C ASP A 609 17.38 40.10 -31.41
N LYS A 610 18.09 39.32 -30.58
CA LYS A 610 17.52 38.21 -29.82
C LYS A 610 18.11 38.15 -28.42
N SER A 611 17.23 38.07 -27.43
CA SER A 611 17.61 37.79 -26.04
C SER A 611 17.87 36.29 -25.90
N THR A 612 19.10 35.92 -25.55
CA THR A 612 19.52 34.54 -25.28
C THR A 612 20.08 34.39 -23.87
N LEU A 613 20.22 33.14 -23.41
CA LEU A 613 20.66 32.84 -22.06
C LEU A 613 22.09 33.37 -21.75
N PRO A 614 22.30 34.10 -20.64
CA PRO A 614 23.62 34.54 -20.22
C PRO A 614 24.44 33.35 -19.69
N VAL A 615 25.54 33.02 -20.36
CA VAL A 615 26.41 31.87 -20.03
C VAL A 615 27.83 32.32 -19.68
N SER A 616 28.48 31.58 -18.77
CA SER A 616 29.89 31.79 -18.41
C SER A 616 30.82 30.95 -19.28
N ASP A 617 31.88 31.55 -19.80
CA ASP A 617 32.99 30.84 -20.48
C ASP A 617 33.85 29.97 -19.53
N SER A 618 33.66 30.08 -18.21
CA SER A 618 34.49 29.35 -17.23
C SER A 618 33.69 28.78 -16.06
N PHE A 619 34.11 27.59 -15.59
CA PHE A 619 33.58 26.94 -14.39
C PHE A 619 34.13 27.63 -13.12
N LYS A 620 33.56 28.78 -12.79
CA LYS A 620 33.83 29.56 -11.56
C LYS A 620 32.54 29.89 -10.83
N PRO A 621 32.59 30.17 -9.51
CA PRO A 621 31.48 30.78 -8.81
C PRO A 621 31.08 32.13 -9.46
N THR A 622 29.78 32.36 -9.63
CA THR A 622 29.24 33.53 -10.36
C THR A 622 29.50 34.88 -9.67
N SER A 623 29.92 34.90 -8.40
CA SER A 623 30.45 36.12 -7.78
C SER A 623 31.92 36.29 -8.18
N PRO A 624 32.31 37.37 -8.88
CA PRO A 624 33.68 37.55 -9.39
C PRO A 624 34.73 37.74 -8.29
N ALA A 625 34.32 37.89 -7.03
CA ALA A 625 35.21 37.97 -5.86
C ALA A 625 35.55 36.58 -5.25
N ARG A 626 35.08 35.47 -5.84
CA ARG A 626 35.15 34.12 -5.22
C ARG A 626 35.78 33.07 -6.14
N ASP A 627 37.06 32.77 -5.92
CA ASP A 627 37.78 31.70 -6.66
C ASP A 627 37.53 30.27 -6.15
N LYS A 628 36.89 30.07 -4.99
CA LYS A 628 36.64 28.75 -4.38
C LYS A 628 35.15 28.46 -4.21
N PHE A 629 34.70 27.29 -4.66
CA PHE A 629 33.34 26.77 -4.44
C PHE A 629 33.03 26.35 -2.98
N PHE A 630 33.97 26.46 -2.04
CA PHE A 630 33.70 26.22 -0.61
C PHE A 630 33.32 27.54 0.11
N VAL A 631 32.45 27.52 1.12
CA VAL A 631 32.10 28.70 1.95
C VAL A 631 32.78 28.61 3.31
N GLU A 632 33.51 29.64 3.73
CA GLU A 632 34.20 29.69 5.04
C GLU A 632 33.21 30.05 6.17
N PHE A 633 32.17 29.22 6.36
CA PHE A 633 31.01 29.50 7.22
C PHE A 633 31.35 29.65 8.71
N TRP A 634 32.46 29.09 9.18
CA TRP A 634 32.97 29.24 10.55
C TRP A 634 33.45 30.66 10.90
N THR A 635 33.52 31.58 9.93
CA THR A 635 33.88 32.99 10.16
C THR A 635 32.74 33.83 10.76
N LEU A 636 31.51 33.29 10.79
CA LEU A 636 30.33 34.00 11.28
C LEU A 636 30.30 34.08 12.83
N PRO A 637 30.03 35.25 13.44
CA PRO A 637 29.92 35.36 14.90
C PRO A 637 28.77 34.52 15.46
N VAL A 638 28.98 33.90 16.63
CA VAL A 638 28.07 32.90 17.24
C VAL A 638 26.62 33.38 17.39
N GLY A 639 26.40 34.67 17.69
CA GLY A 639 25.03 35.22 17.76
C GLY A 639 24.26 35.15 16.44
N TRP A 640 24.95 35.32 15.31
CA TRP A 640 24.37 35.18 13.97
C TRP A 640 24.17 33.73 13.55
N VAL A 641 24.95 32.79 14.08
CA VAL A 641 24.69 31.35 13.94
C VAL A 641 23.33 31.01 14.57
N PHE A 642 23.08 31.41 15.82
CA PHE A 642 21.78 31.19 16.45
C PHE A 642 20.63 31.93 15.74
N ALA A 643 20.86 33.14 15.21
CA ALA A 643 19.86 33.85 14.41
C ALA A 643 19.49 33.10 13.10
N ALA A 644 20.43 32.35 12.51
CA ALA A 644 20.21 31.56 11.29
C ALA A 644 19.27 30.35 11.50
N VAL A 645 18.93 29.98 12.75
CA VAL A 645 17.93 28.95 13.04
C VAL A 645 16.53 29.35 12.52
N ILE A 646 16.20 30.65 12.53
CA ILE A 646 14.88 31.15 12.08
C ILE A 646 14.66 30.88 10.57
N PRO A 647 15.55 31.31 9.65
CA PRO A 647 15.50 30.87 8.25
C PRO A 647 15.54 29.34 8.10
N GLY A 648 16.37 28.63 8.90
CA GLY A 648 16.44 27.17 8.87
C GLY A 648 15.09 26.49 9.10
N ILE A 649 14.29 26.95 10.07
CA ILE A 649 12.94 26.44 10.34
C ILE A 649 11.99 26.70 9.16
N ILE A 650 12.00 27.90 8.59
CA ILE A 650 11.14 28.27 7.44
C ILE A 650 11.47 27.38 6.23
N ILE A 651 12.76 27.21 5.94
CA ILE A 651 13.23 26.35 4.85
C ILE A 651 12.83 24.89 5.08
N THR A 652 12.97 24.36 6.31
CA THR A 652 12.52 23.00 6.61
C THR A 652 11.02 22.81 6.43
N ILE A 653 10.18 23.75 6.87
CA ILE A 653 8.72 23.64 6.73
C ILE A 653 8.33 23.62 5.24
N LEU A 654 8.91 24.52 4.43
CA LEU A 654 8.70 24.56 2.98
C LEU A 654 9.17 23.27 2.30
N PHE A 655 10.42 22.88 2.51
CA PHE A 655 11.04 21.74 1.81
C PHE A 655 10.40 20.40 2.19
N PHE A 656 10.01 20.24 3.46
CA PHE A 656 9.22 19.09 3.90
C PHE A 656 7.83 19.08 3.25
N PHE A 657 7.11 20.21 3.23
CA PHE A 657 5.79 20.28 2.62
C PHE A 657 5.81 19.99 1.11
N ASP A 658 6.72 20.62 0.36
CA ASP A 658 6.88 20.39 -1.08
C ASP A 658 7.21 18.92 -1.40
N HIS A 659 8.06 18.29 -0.57
CA HIS A 659 8.41 16.88 -0.70
C HIS A 659 7.21 15.96 -0.43
N GLU A 660 6.45 16.22 0.63
CA GLU A 660 5.28 15.42 1.00
C GLU A 660 4.17 15.53 -0.05
N VAL A 661 3.84 16.74 -0.54
CA VAL A 661 2.84 16.92 -1.61
C VAL A 661 3.29 16.27 -2.92
N SER A 662 4.57 16.40 -3.30
CA SER A 662 5.13 15.68 -4.45
C SER A 662 4.96 14.16 -4.31
N SER A 663 5.24 13.65 -3.10
CA SER A 663 5.17 12.22 -2.78
C SER A 663 3.74 11.69 -2.85
N ILE A 664 2.75 12.40 -2.29
CA ILE A 664 1.33 12.05 -2.38
C ILE A 664 0.94 11.95 -3.86
N ILE A 665 1.15 13.01 -4.64
CA ILE A 665 0.71 13.07 -6.04
C ILE A 665 1.30 11.90 -6.86
N CYS A 666 2.59 11.61 -6.70
CA CYS A 666 3.26 10.50 -7.41
C CYS A 666 2.91 9.09 -6.88
N THR A 667 2.12 8.97 -5.81
CA THR A 667 1.69 7.68 -5.20
C THR A 667 0.18 7.46 -5.25
N ILE A 668 -0.59 8.36 -5.87
CA ILE A 668 -2.01 8.14 -6.18
C ILE A 668 -2.15 6.91 -7.09
N ASP A 669 -3.14 6.07 -6.82
CA ASP A 669 -3.36 4.76 -7.46
C ASP A 669 -3.48 4.83 -9.00
N ARG A 670 -3.80 6.01 -9.56
CA ARG A 670 -3.64 6.41 -10.98
C ARG A 670 -2.33 5.93 -11.61
N TYR A 671 -1.23 5.91 -10.85
CA TYR A 671 0.09 5.54 -11.34
C TYR A 671 0.42 4.05 -11.21
N GLY A 672 -0.39 3.27 -10.50
CA GLY A 672 -0.28 1.81 -10.39
C GLY A 672 1.06 1.31 -9.84
N THR A 673 1.69 2.07 -8.92
CA THR A 673 2.99 1.75 -8.32
C THR A 673 2.93 0.50 -7.44
N ARG A 674 3.91 -0.41 -7.59
CA ARG A 674 3.93 -1.73 -6.94
C ARG A 674 5.02 -1.88 -5.86
N LYS A 675 6.14 -1.14 -5.91
CA LYS A 675 7.21 -1.28 -4.90
C LYS A 675 6.93 -0.38 -3.69
N PRO A 676 7.24 -0.82 -2.45
CA PRO A 676 7.06 0.02 -1.26
C PRO A 676 7.94 1.27 -1.32
N GLY A 677 7.41 2.38 -0.81
CA GLY A 677 8.07 3.68 -0.72
C GLY A 677 9.29 3.72 0.21
N GLY A 678 9.86 4.91 0.36
CA GLY A 678 11.08 5.16 1.17
C GLY A 678 11.17 6.58 1.74
N PHE A 679 10.03 7.20 2.00
CA PHE A 679 9.89 8.64 2.15
C PHE A 679 10.66 9.22 3.36
N ALA A 680 10.78 8.48 4.48
CA ALA A 680 11.55 8.94 5.63
C ALA A 680 13.07 8.86 5.37
N TRP A 681 13.51 7.96 4.49
CA TRP A 681 14.86 8.00 3.94
C TRP A 681 15.06 9.19 2.98
N ASP A 682 14.06 9.48 2.13
CA ASP A 682 14.15 10.57 1.15
C ASP A 682 14.17 11.96 1.82
N ILE A 683 13.49 12.15 2.96
CA ILE A 683 13.62 13.33 3.83
C ILE A 683 15.04 13.47 4.43
N VAL A 684 15.70 12.35 4.80
CA VAL A 684 17.09 12.37 5.27
C VAL A 684 18.04 12.73 4.12
N LEU A 685 17.77 12.25 2.90
CA LEU A 685 18.53 12.62 1.71
C LEU A 685 18.38 14.13 1.42
N LEU A 686 17.16 14.67 1.48
CA LEU A 686 16.84 16.09 1.31
C LEU A 686 17.56 16.99 2.33
N GLY A 687 17.57 16.59 3.61
CA GLY A 687 18.36 17.28 4.63
C GLY A 687 19.86 17.26 4.34
N THR A 688 20.37 16.12 3.86
CA THR A 688 21.79 15.94 3.52
C THR A 688 22.22 16.78 2.32
N THR A 689 21.44 16.80 1.24
CA THR A 689 21.72 17.64 0.06
C THR A 689 21.61 19.12 0.37
N THR A 690 20.63 19.53 1.18
CA THR A 690 20.47 20.92 1.66
C THR A 690 21.70 21.41 2.40
N ALA A 691 22.28 20.60 3.31
CA ALA A 691 23.54 20.94 3.98
C ALA A 691 24.72 21.09 3.00
N LEU A 692 24.85 20.17 2.04
CA LEU A 692 25.93 20.20 1.03
C LEU A 692 25.83 21.43 0.13
N CYS A 693 24.62 21.80 -0.31
CA CYS A 693 24.36 23.05 -1.04
C CYS A 693 24.81 24.28 -0.23
N GLY A 694 24.48 24.35 1.06
CA GLY A 694 24.91 25.45 1.94
C GLY A 694 26.42 25.54 2.13
N ILE A 695 27.11 24.41 2.29
CA ILE A 695 28.59 24.36 2.41
C ILE A 695 29.28 24.82 1.11
N LEU A 696 28.67 24.55 -0.05
CA LEU A 696 29.16 25.00 -1.35
C LEU A 696 28.72 26.44 -1.70
N GLY A 697 27.71 26.98 -1.02
CA GLY A 697 27.07 28.25 -1.39
C GLY A 697 26.40 28.15 -2.75
N ILE A 698 25.67 27.06 -2.95
CA ILE A 698 24.80 26.76 -4.11
C ILE A 698 23.36 26.75 -3.54
N PRO A 699 22.34 27.23 -4.27
CA PRO A 699 20.95 27.12 -3.81
C PRO A 699 20.57 25.66 -3.54
N PRO A 700 19.79 25.38 -2.47
CA PRO A 700 19.28 24.05 -2.18
C PRO A 700 18.16 23.67 -3.16
N ALA A 701 18.00 22.37 -3.44
CA ALA A 701 16.95 21.84 -4.31
C ALA A 701 15.89 21.08 -3.49
N ASN A 702 14.61 21.35 -3.78
CA ASN A 702 13.43 20.70 -3.20
C ASN A 702 12.79 19.70 -4.20
N GLY A 703 11.68 19.07 -3.79
CA GLY A 703 10.80 18.33 -4.70
C GLY A 703 10.09 19.29 -5.67
N LEU A 704 10.16 19.01 -6.97
CA LEU A 704 9.68 19.92 -8.00
C LEU A 704 8.31 19.47 -8.53
N LEU A 705 7.28 20.18 -8.04
CA LEU A 705 5.90 19.71 -7.99
C LEU A 705 5.14 19.52 -9.32
N PRO A 706 5.46 20.16 -10.46
CA PRO A 706 4.95 19.72 -11.76
C PRO A 706 5.83 18.63 -12.38
N GLN A 707 7.14 18.67 -12.14
CA GLN A 707 8.12 17.79 -12.79
C GLN A 707 8.01 16.36 -12.27
N ALA A 708 7.69 16.16 -10.98
CA ALA A 708 7.48 14.84 -10.40
C ALA A 708 6.28 14.08 -11.05
N PRO A 709 5.05 14.63 -11.11
CA PRO A 709 3.95 13.96 -11.82
C PRO A 709 4.19 13.85 -13.33
N LEU A 710 4.73 14.88 -13.99
CA LEU A 710 5.02 14.78 -15.44
C LEU A 710 6.12 13.75 -15.75
N HIS A 711 7.07 13.54 -14.84
CA HIS A 711 8.03 12.44 -14.91
C HIS A 711 7.32 11.08 -14.75
N SER A 712 6.42 10.93 -13.79
CA SER A 712 5.59 9.72 -13.64
C SER A 712 4.73 9.44 -14.89
N GLU A 713 4.01 10.43 -15.43
CA GLU A 713 3.23 10.31 -16.68
C GLU A 713 4.12 9.87 -17.86
N SER A 714 5.33 10.45 -18.01
CA SER A 714 6.29 10.07 -19.07
C SER A 714 6.85 8.64 -18.95
N LEU A 715 6.53 7.94 -17.86
CA LEU A 715 6.91 6.55 -17.60
C LEU A 715 5.69 5.60 -17.55
N MET A 716 4.48 6.11 -17.82
CA MET A 716 3.28 5.28 -17.88
C MET A 716 3.27 4.42 -19.15
N HIS A 717 2.91 3.14 -18.99
CA HIS A 717 2.67 2.21 -20.07
C HIS A 717 1.37 1.44 -19.81
N SER A 718 0.69 1.03 -20.88
CA SER A 718 -0.46 0.13 -20.80
C SER A 718 -0.02 -1.31 -20.56
N GLU A 719 -0.42 -1.91 -19.43
CA GLU A 719 -0.33 -3.34 -19.16
C GLU A 719 -1.72 -3.98 -19.34
N ARG A 720 -1.80 -5.13 -20.01
CA ARG A 720 -3.08 -5.81 -20.28
C ARG A 720 -3.39 -6.80 -19.17
N GLU A 721 -4.18 -6.34 -18.21
CA GLU A 721 -4.64 -7.18 -17.11
C GLU A 721 -5.87 -7.99 -17.57
N HIS A 722 -5.87 -9.29 -17.27
CA HIS A 722 -6.96 -10.17 -17.64
C HIS A 722 -7.87 -10.30 -16.42
N ARG A 723 -9.01 -9.62 -16.45
CA ARG A 723 -9.99 -9.63 -15.35
C ARG A 723 -11.14 -10.55 -15.75
N THR A 724 -11.31 -11.64 -15.03
CA THR A 724 -12.50 -12.48 -15.17
C THR A 724 -13.68 -11.70 -14.60
N ILE A 725 -14.66 -11.38 -15.45
CA ILE A 725 -15.92 -10.78 -15.04
C ILE A 725 -17.00 -11.84 -15.29
N ILE A 726 -17.81 -12.11 -14.27
CA ILE A 726 -18.93 -13.04 -14.36
C ILE A 726 -20.14 -12.22 -14.83
N VAL A 727 -20.60 -12.47 -16.06
CA VAL A 727 -21.81 -11.85 -16.62
C VAL A 727 -22.78 -12.98 -16.94
N ASP A 728 -24.01 -12.88 -16.45
CA ASP A 728 -25.08 -13.89 -16.62
C ASP A 728 -24.69 -15.33 -16.22
N GLY A 729 -23.66 -15.49 -15.38
CA GLY A 729 -23.15 -16.78 -14.90
C GLY A 729 -22.07 -17.43 -15.77
N GLU A 730 -21.65 -16.81 -16.88
CA GLU A 730 -20.49 -17.26 -17.67
C GLU A 730 -19.23 -16.45 -17.31
N GLU A 731 -18.08 -17.13 -17.16
CA GLU A 731 -16.79 -16.47 -16.97
C GLU A 731 -16.30 -15.84 -18.28
N LYS A 732 -16.35 -14.51 -18.36
CA LYS A 732 -15.84 -13.77 -19.50
C LYS A 732 -14.48 -13.15 -19.15
N ILE A 733 -13.43 -13.57 -19.86
CA ILE A 733 -12.09 -12.99 -19.71
C ILE A 733 -12.06 -11.65 -20.46
N GLU A 734 -12.32 -10.55 -19.75
CA GLU A 734 -12.19 -9.22 -20.32
C GLU A 734 -10.77 -8.68 -20.11
N THR A 735 -10.17 -8.19 -21.20
CA THR A 735 -8.80 -7.67 -21.19
C THR A 735 -8.84 -6.17 -20.88
N HIS A 736 -8.78 -5.82 -19.60
CA HIS A 736 -8.75 -4.43 -19.18
C HIS A 736 -7.34 -3.84 -19.35
N GLU A 737 -7.23 -2.67 -19.96
CA GLU A 737 -5.94 -2.01 -20.22
C GLU A 737 -5.59 -1.08 -19.05
N VAL A 738 -4.80 -1.59 -18.09
CA VAL A 738 -4.41 -0.88 -16.87
C VAL A 738 -3.11 -0.12 -17.12
N LYS A 739 -3.12 1.21 -16.92
CA LYS A 739 -1.91 2.03 -17.06
C LYS A 739 -1.07 1.95 -15.77
N ARG A 740 0.25 1.76 -15.92
CA ARG A 740 1.20 1.59 -14.81
C ARG A 740 2.52 2.31 -15.09
N VAL A 741 3.15 2.86 -14.06
CA VAL A 741 4.46 3.53 -14.16
C VAL A 741 5.61 2.51 -14.12
N HIS A 742 6.61 2.68 -14.99
CA HIS A 742 7.89 1.97 -14.86
C HIS A 742 8.72 2.55 -13.69
N GLU A 743 8.79 1.82 -12.57
CA GLU A 743 9.59 2.19 -11.40
C GLU A 743 11.08 1.85 -11.57
N GLN A 744 11.92 2.86 -11.85
CA GLN A 744 13.35 2.69 -12.21
C GLN A 744 14.24 3.88 -11.81
N ARG A 745 15.57 3.71 -11.90
CA ARG A 745 16.59 4.73 -11.58
C ARG A 745 17.37 5.29 -12.78
N TRP A 746 17.20 4.72 -13.96
CA TRP A 746 17.90 5.13 -15.18
C TRP A 746 17.57 6.55 -15.62
N SER A 747 16.30 6.96 -15.63
CA SER A 747 15.92 8.28 -16.17
C SER A 747 16.49 9.43 -15.33
N THR A 748 16.41 9.34 -14.00
CA THR A 748 16.95 10.35 -13.08
C THR A 748 18.48 10.36 -13.06
N PHE A 749 19.12 9.19 -13.20
CA PHE A 749 20.57 9.10 -13.35
C PHE A 749 21.08 9.70 -14.67
N LEU A 750 20.45 9.37 -15.79
CA LEU A 750 20.81 9.90 -17.12
C LEU A 750 20.56 11.40 -17.20
N HIS A 751 19.44 11.89 -16.66
CA HIS A 751 19.14 13.31 -16.51
C HIS A 751 20.21 14.05 -15.68
N ALA A 752 20.56 13.54 -14.50
CA ALA A 752 21.60 14.16 -13.66
C ALA A 752 22.97 14.17 -14.36
N GLY A 753 23.32 13.09 -15.06
CA GLY A 753 24.52 13.02 -15.90
C GLY A 753 24.51 14.03 -17.05
N ALA A 754 23.35 14.25 -17.68
CA ALA A 754 23.16 15.24 -18.74
C ALA A 754 23.31 16.68 -18.21
N ILE A 755 22.76 17.01 -17.04
CA ILE A 755 23.01 18.32 -16.40
C ILE A 755 24.51 18.53 -16.14
N LEU A 756 25.20 17.53 -15.56
CA LEU A 756 26.64 17.64 -15.29
C LEU A 756 27.47 17.79 -16.58
N LEU A 757 27.04 17.19 -17.69
CA LEU A 757 27.64 17.38 -19.01
C LEU A 757 27.40 18.80 -19.53
N PHE A 758 26.18 19.33 -19.41
CA PHE A 758 25.81 20.67 -19.86
C PHE A 758 26.39 21.82 -19.02
N VAL A 759 26.80 21.53 -17.78
CA VAL A 759 27.60 22.44 -16.93
C VAL A 759 29.06 22.57 -17.41
N SER A 760 29.52 21.72 -18.34
CA SER A 760 30.86 21.86 -18.91
C SER A 760 30.92 22.91 -20.05
N PRO A 761 32.03 23.68 -20.19
CA PRO A 761 32.10 24.82 -21.11
C PRO A 761 31.67 24.59 -22.58
N PRO A 762 31.96 23.46 -23.27
CA PRO A 762 31.53 23.30 -24.66
C PRO A 762 30.01 23.17 -24.79
N PHE A 763 29.33 22.55 -23.82
CA PHE A 763 27.88 22.37 -23.84
C PHE A 763 27.13 23.60 -23.28
N MET A 764 27.74 24.35 -22.35
CA MET A 764 27.23 25.68 -21.96
C MET A 764 27.09 26.62 -23.17
N LYS A 765 27.99 26.53 -24.17
CA LYS A 765 27.88 27.33 -25.40
C LYS A 765 26.70 26.93 -26.30
N VAL A 766 26.31 25.65 -26.29
CA VAL A 766 25.08 25.20 -26.97
C VAL A 766 23.85 25.74 -26.25
N LEU A 767 23.84 25.70 -24.91
CA LEU A 767 22.76 26.24 -24.09
C LEU A 767 22.57 27.76 -24.29
N GLY A 768 23.66 28.52 -24.45
CA GLY A 768 23.65 29.97 -24.74
C GLY A 768 23.06 30.36 -26.10
N LEU A 769 22.79 29.41 -27.00
CA LEU A 769 22.05 29.65 -28.25
C LEU A 769 20.53 29.72 -28.03
N THR A 770 20.03 29.31 -26.86
CA THR A 770 18.60 29.26 -26.55
C THR A 770 18.02 30.67 -26.40
N PRO A 771 17.02 31.08 -27.21
CA PRO A 771 16.30 32.33 -27.00
C PRO A 771 15.39 32.26 -25.78
N THR A 772 15.26 33.35 -25.03
CA THR A 772 14.39 33.39 -23.83
C THR A 772 12.90 33.17 -24.16
N SER A 773 12.47 33.50 -25.37
CA SER A 773 11.12 33.19 -25.88
C SER A 773 10.78 31.69 -25.89
N VAL A 774 11.77 30.82 -26.15
CA VAL A 774 11.55 29.35 -26.13
C VAL A 774 11.33 28.87 -24.69
N LEU A 775 11.94 29.53 -23.70
CA LEU A 775 11.72 29.27 -22.28
C LEU A 775 10.28 29.66 -21.87
N ALA A 776 9.80 30.83 -22.29
CA ALA A 776 8.42 31.26 -22.09
C ALA A 776 7.42 30.28 -22.74
N GLY A 777 7.72 29.78 -23.95
CA GLY A 777 6.93 28.74 -24.62
C GLY A 777 6.87 27.42 -23.83
N LEU A 778 8.00 26.98 -23.29
CA LEU A 778 8.07 25.81 -22.43
C LEU A 778 7.31 26.01 -21.11
N PHE A 779 7.34 27.20 -20.51
CA PHE A 779 6.55 27.51 -19.31
C PHE A 779 5.05 27.44 -19.55
N MET A 780 4.55 27.94 -20.69
CA MET A 780 3.13 27.78 -21.05
C MET A 780 2.78 26.30 -21.27
N PHE A 781 3.66 25.51 -21.91
CA PHE A 781 3.46 24.07 -22.07
C PHE A 781 3.42 23.31 -20.73
N MET A 782 4.36 23.57 -19.81
CA MET A 782 4.33 22.92 -18.48
C MET A 782 3.14 23.40 -17.62
N GLY A 783 2.70 24.65 -17.78
CA GLY A 783 1.48 25.17 -17.15
C GLY A 783 0.22 24.46 -17.66
N GLU A 784 0.13 24.21 -18.98
CA GLU A 784 -0.96 23.43 -19.59
C GLU A 784 -0.94 21.98 -19.11
N GLN A 785 0.20 21.29 -19.20
CA GLN A 785 0.33 19.89 -18.78
C GLN A 785 0.06 19.69 -17.27
N SER A 786 0.50 20.63 -16.42
CA SER A 786 0.18 20.63 -14.99
C SER A 786 -1.31 20.88 -14.71
N LEU A 787 -2.00 21.62 -15.60
CA LEU A 787 -3.43 21.89 -15.51
C LEU A 787 -4.29 20.71 -16.02
N SER A 788 -3.90 20.06 -17.13
CA SER A 788 -4.64 18.94 -17.71
C SER A 788 -4.53 17.63 -16.92
N VAL A 789 -3.49 17.47 -16.10
CA VAL A 789 -3.38 16.37 -15.12
C VAL A 789 -4.32 16.57 -13.90
N ASN A 790 -4.72 17.80 -13.58
CA ASN A 790 -5.44 18.17 -12.34
C ASN A 790 -6.96 17.93 -12.42
N PRO A 791 -7.58 17.14 -11.50
CA PRO A 791 -9.02 16.88 -11.52
C PRO A 791 -9.93 18.12 -11.41
N ILE A 792 -9.46 19.24 -10.83
CA ILE A 792 -10.22 20.50 -10.78
C ILE A 792 -10.60 20.96 -12.20
N LEU A 793 -9.74 20.76 -13.22
CA LEU A 793 -10.04 21.18 -14.59
C LEU A 793 -11.32 20.51 -15.11
N TYR A 794 -11.44 19.19 -14.93
CA TYR A 794 -12.61 18.42 -15.35
C TYR A 794 -13.88 18.81 -14.56
N ARG A 795 -13.77 19.00 -13.24
CA ARG A 795 -14.89 19.49 -12.41
C ARG A 795 -15.28 20.94 -12.75
N THR A 796 -14.34 21.74 -13.28
CA THR A 796 -14.59 23.09 -13.81
C THR A 796 -15.30 23.03 -15.15
N PHE A 797 -14.99 22.08 -16.03
CA PHE A 797 -15.79 21.86 -17.23
C PHE A 797 -17.22 21.40 -16.90
N TYR A 798 -17.43 20.58 -15.86
CA TYR A 798 -18.78 20.24 -15.40
C TYR A 798 -19.61 21.44 -14.91
N LEU A 799 -19.00 22.58 -14.55
CA LEU A 799 -19.74 23.84 -14.29
C LEU A 799 -20.30 24.50 -15.57
N LEU A 800 -19.79 24.09 -16.74
CA LEU A 800 -20.11 24.65 -18.06
C LEU A 800 -20.93 23.67 -18.92
N THR A 801 -20.81 22.37 -18.68
CA THR A 801 -21.62 21.31 -19.33
C THR A 801 -23.10 21.44 -18.93
N PRO A 802 -24.06 21.35 -19.87
CA PRO A 802 -25.47 21.41 -19.53
C PRO A 802 -25.90 20.16 -18.72
N PRO A 803 -26.87 20.25 -17.79
CA PRO A 803 -27.27 19.12 -16.94
C PRO A 803 -27.77 17.85 -17.65
N SER A 804 -28.04 17.92 -18.96
CA SER A 804 -28.39 16.77 -19.81
C SER A 804 -27.19 15.95 -20.28
N GLU A 805 -25.97 16.51 -20.21
CA GLU A 805 -24.72 15.92 -20.71
C GLU A 805 -23.73 15.60 -19.57
N LEU A 806 -24.10 15.89 -18.31
CA LEU A 806 -23.32 15.49 -17.15
C LEU A 806 -23.36 13.96 -16.96
N PRO A 807 -22.24 13.33 -16.55
CA PRO A 807 -22.23 11.89 -16.29
C PRO A 807 -23.15 11.51 -15.12
N PRO A 808 -23.59 10.25 -15.01
CA PRO A 808 -24.34 9.79 -13.84
C PRO A 808 -23.43 9.80 -12.60
N LEU A 809 -23.89 10.41 -11.51
CA LEU A 809 -23.24 10.26 -10.19
C LEU A 809 -23.67 8.92 -9.55
N PRO A 810 -22.81 8.32 -8.69
CA PRO A 810 -23.17 7.20 -7.83
C PRO A 810 -24.49 7.39 -7.08
N SER A 811 -25.25 6.31 -6.93
CA SER A 811 -26.55 6.30 -6.23
C SER A 811 -26.46 6.62 -4.74
N SER A 812 -25.29 6.45 -4.11
CA SER A 812 -25.07 6.86 -2.70
C SER A 812 -25.15 8.37 -2.47
N LEU A 813 -24.96 9.18 -3.53
CA LEU A 813 -25.11 10.64 -3.49
C LEU A 813 -26.58 11.10 -3.59
N ALA A 814 -27.54 10.18 -3.74
CA ALA A 814 -28.96 10.50 -3.67
C ALA A 814 -29.37 10.68 -2.20
N ASN A 815 -29.93 11.84 -1.86
CA ASN A 815 -30.36 12.14 -0.50
C ASN A 815 -31.43 11.15 0.00
N GLN A 816 -31.07 10.28 0.96
CA GLN A 816 -32.02 9.41 1.68
C GLN A 816 -32.94 10.17 2.67
N THR A 817 -33.20 11.46 2.44
CA THR A 817 -33.90 12.34 3.40
C THR A 817 -35.41 12.48 3.15
N GLU A 818 -35.96 11.78 2.16
CA GLU A 818 -37.41 11.64 2.02
C GLU A 818 -37.84 10.25 2.50
N ASN A 819 -38.62 10.23 3.59
CA ASN A 819 -39.19 9.02 4.17
C ASN A 819 -40.33 8.47 3.29
N THR A 820 -40.00 7.88 2.14
CA THR A 820 -40.91 6.97 1.45
C THR A 820 -41.08 5.70 2.30
N GLY A 821 -42.33 5.32 2.56
CA GLY A 821 -42.61 4.10 3.32
C GLY A 821 -42.28 2.83 2.52
N PRO A 822 -42.28 1.63 3.14
CA PRO A 822 -41.75 0.39 2.54
C PRO A 822 -42.43 -0.18 1.28
N ASN A 823 -43.31 0.59 0.63
CA ASN A 823 -44.24 0.13 -0.42
C ASN A 823 -44.23 1.00 -1.70
N ASP A 824 -43.30 1.94 -1.87
CA ASP A 824 -43.24 2.79 -3.08
C ASP A 824 -42.04 2.43 -3.97
N ASN A 825 -42.32 1.78 -5.11
CA ASN A 825 -41.32 1.33 -6.08
C ASN A 825 -40.86 2.47 -7.03
N SER A 826 -41.01 3.73 -6.65
CA SER A 826 -40.45 4.87 -7.37
C SER A 826 -38.92 4.78 -7.41
N ALA A 827 -38.32 4.78 -8.61
CA ALA A 827 -36.86 4.77 -8.76
C ALA A 827 -36.21 5.97 -8.03
N PRO A 828 -35.03 5.78 -7.38
CA PRO A 828 -34.46 6.77 -6.48
C PRO A 828 -34.21 8.13 -7.17
N PRO A 829 -34.42 9.26 -6.47
CA PRO A 829 -34.28 10.59 -7.05
C PRO A 829 -32.86 10.82 -7.54
N ARG A 830 -32.71 11.41 -8.74
CA ARG A 830 -31.39 11.63 -9.34
C ARG A 830 -30.54 12.53 -8.42
N PRO A 831 -29.31 12.11 -8.06
CA PRO A 831 -28.40 12.93 -7.24
C PRO A 831 -28.10 14.29 -7.90
N SER A 832 -28.05 15.34 -7.08
CA SER A 832 -27.83 16.71 -7.53
C SER A 832 -26.34 17.05 -7.61
N TYR A 833 -25.91 17.66 -8.72
CA TYR A 833 -24.54 18.14 -8.90
C TYR A 833 -24.20 19.42 -8.11
N VAL A 834 -25.20 20.13 -7.59
CA VAL A 834 -25.02 21.43 -6.91
C VAL A 834 -23.96 21.41 -5.79
N PRO A 835 -23.89 20.40 -4.90
CA PRO A 835 -22.85 20.33 -3.86
C PRO A 835 -21.43 20.24 -4.43
N VAL A 836 -21.23 19.46 -5.51
CA VAL A 836 -19.92 19.28 -6.19
C VAL A 836 -19.51 20.57 -6.90
N HIS A 837 -20.46 21.28 -7.52
CA HIS A 837 -20.23 22.59 -8.10
C HIS A 837 -19.80 23.62 -7.05
N LEU A 838 -20.50 23.71 -5.92
CA LEU A 838 -20.16 24.63 -4.82
C LEU A 838 -18.77 24.34 -4.22
N TYR A 839 -18.41 23.07 -4.06
CA TYR A 839 -17.07 22.66 -3.62
C TYR A 839 -15.99 23.13 -4.61
N THR A 840 -16.21 22.90 -5.91
CA THR A 840 -15.25 23.30 -6.98
C THR A 840 -15.10 24.82 -7.07
N ILE A 841 -16.19 25.58 -6.91
CA ILE A 841 -16.15 27.05 -6.84
C ILE A 841 -15.33 27.52 -5.63
N LEU A 842 -15.48 26.89 -4.47
CA LEU A 842 -14.68 27.21 -3.28
C LEU A 842 -13.18 26.97 -3.51
N GLN A 843 -12.80 25.86 -4.14
CA GLN A 843 -11.40 25.59 -4.51
C GLN A 843 -10.81 26.68 -5.41
N ILE A 844 -11.55 27.09 -6.44
CA ILE A 844 -11.11 28.15 -7.38
C ILE A 844 -10.94 29.49 -6.64
N VAL A 845 -11.91 29.89 -5.81
CA VAL A 845 -11.86 31.14 -5.04
C VAL A 845 -10.67 31.16 -4.08
N ILE A 846 -10.43 30.06 -3.34
CA ILE A 846 -9.27 29.94 -2.44
C ILE A 846 -7.96 30.03 -3.23
N THR A 847 -7.87 29.35 -4.38
CA THR A 847 -6.67 29.39 -5.24
C THR A 847 -6.37 30.81 -5.71
N VAL A 848 -7.38 31.58 -6.14
CA VAL A 848 -7.24 32.99 -6.54
C VAL A 848 -6.81 33.87 -5.37
N VAL A 849 -7.37 33.68 -4.17
CA VAL A 849 -6.97 34.43 -2.97
C VAL A 849 -5.50 34.16 -2.62
N ILE A 850 -5.06 32.90 -2.66
CA ILE A 850 -3.65 32.55 -2.38
C ILE A 850 -2.73 33.10 -3.48
N PHE A 851 -3.11 33.01 -4.76
CA PHE A 851 -2.36 33.62 -5.85
C PHE A 851 -2.18 35.14 -5.66
N ILE A 852 -3.24 35.86 -5.28
CA ILE A 852 -3.14 37.30 -4.95
C ILE A 852 -2.12 37.52 -3.82
N VAL A 853 -2.08 36.69 -2.78
CA VAL A 853 -1.06 36.78 -1.72
C VAL A 853 0.36 36.55 -2.28
N THR A 854 0.56 35.63 -3.23
CA THR A 854 1.88 35.42 -3.87
C THR A 854 2.39 36.62 -4.67
N LEU A 855 1.51 37.52 -5.11
CA LEU A 855 1.88 38.78 -5.78
C LEU A 855 2.26 39.90 -4.78
N THR A 856 2.09 39.68 -3.47
CA THR A 856 2.43 40.66 -2.42
C THR A 856 3.80 40.37 -1.79
N ARG A 857 4.30 41.33 -0.99
CA ARG A 857 5.45 41.11 -0.08
C ARG A 857 5.24 39.98 0.93
N GLY A 858 4.00 39.52 1.13
CA GLY A 858 3.65 38.36 1.96
C GLY A 858 3.91 37.00 1.31
N ALA A 859 4.41 36.95 0.07
CA ALA A 859 4.58 35.70 -0.69
C ALA A 859 5.19 34.52 0.11
N PRO A 860 6.26 34.65 0.94
CA PRO A 860 6.81 33.51 1.68
C PRO A 860 5.87 32.85 2.69
N ALA A 861 4.72 33.47 3.00
CA ALA A 861 3.69 32.88 3.84
C ALA A 861 2.77 31.90 3.08
N PHE A 862 2.79 31.85 1.73
CA PHE A 862 1.92 30.95 0.96
C PHE A 862 1.99 29.47 1.39
N PRO A 863 3.16 28.88 1.73
CA PRO A 863 3.22 27.48 2.16
C PRO A 863 2.49 27.25 3.48
N VAL A 864 2.58 28.22 4.40
CA VAL A 864 1.86 28.20 5.69
C VAL A 864 0.35 28.34 5.47
N LEU A 865 -0.08 29.14 4.49
CA LEU A 865 -1.49 29.25 4.10
C LEU A 865 -2.02 27.93 3.51
N ILE A 866 -1.25 27.25 2.66
CA ILE A 866 -1.63 25.93 2.12
C ILE A 866 -1.68 24.87 3.23
N VAL A 867 -0.71 24.84 4.14
CA VAL A 867 -0.75 23.97 5.34
C VAL A 867 -1.98 24.26 6.21
N ALA A 868 -2.45 25.51 6.28
CA ALA A 868 -3.68 25.88 6.98
C ALA A 868 -4.97 25.43 6.28
N LEU A 869 -4.94 25.05 4.99
CA LEU A 869 -6.09 24.46 4.29
C LEU A 869 -6.43 23.05 4.80
N VAL A 870 -5.44 22.30 5.30
CA VAL A 870 -5.62 20.94 5.83
C VAL A 870 -6.58 20.91 7.03
N PRO A 871 -6.34 21.63 8.15
CA PRO A 871 -7.28 21.69 9.26
C PRO A 871 -8.59 22.41 8.88
N PHE A 872 -8.60 23.29 7.88
CA PHE A 872 -9.83 23.88 7.35
C PHE A 872 -10.73 22.82 6.68
N ARG A 873 -10.18 21.96 5.82
CA ARG A 873 -10.92 20.83 5.20
C ARG A 873 -11.52 19.93 6.27
N LEU A 874 -10.68 19.43 7.18
CA LEU A 874 -11.08 18.43 8.18
C LEU A 874 -12.07 18.99 9.24
N LEU A 875 -11.89 20.23 9.71
CA LEU A 875 -12.68 20.77 10.83
C LEU A 875 -13.86 21.65 10.39
N VAL A 876 -13.80 22.28 9.22
CA VAL A 876 -14.83 23.24 8.77
C VAL A 876 -15.71 22.63 7.67
N MET A 877 -15.12 21.99 6.66
CA MET A 877 -15.90 21.51 5.50
C MET A 877 -16.81 20.33 5.84
N LYS A 878 -16.45 19.49 6.83
CA LYS A 878 -17.33 18.46 7.44
C LYS A 878 -18.68 19.02 7.93
N ARG A 879 -18.77 20.33 8.22
CA ARG A 879 -20.00 21.01 8.66
C ARG A 879 -20.79 21.66 7.51
N TRP A 880 -20.23 21.74 6.31
CA TRP A 880 -20.83 22.45 5.16
C TRP A 880 -21.29 21.53 4.02
N TRP A 881 -20.73 20.31 3.91
CA TRP A 881 -21.11 19.32 2.89
C TRP A 881 -21.55 17.98 3.49
N PRO A 882 -22.49 17.26 2.84
CA PRO A 882 -22.78 15.86 3.17
C PRO A 882 -21.54 14.96 2.99
N ARG A 883 -21.41 13.93 3.82
CA ARG A 883 -20.24 13.04 3.81
C ARG A 883 -20.02 12.34 2.46
N GLU A 884 -21.09 11.85 1.85
CA GLU A 884 -21.07 11.22 0.51
C GLU A 884 -20.41 12.13 -0.53
N VAL A 885 -20.73 13.44 -0.49
CA VAL A 885 -20.12 14.42 -1.40
C VAL A 885 -18.64 14.57 -1.11
N LEU A 886 -18.23 14.67 0.16
CA LEU A 886 -16.82 14.77 0.55
C LEU A 886 -16.02 13.52 0.17
N ARG A 887 -16.60 12.32 0.33
CA ARG A 887 -16.02 11.04 -0.12
C ARG A 887 -15.87 10.97 -1.64
N PHE A 888 -16.80 11.54 -2.40
CA PHE A 888 -16.72 11.59 -3.87
C PHE A 888 -15.66 12.59 -4.39
N VAL A 889 -15.47 13.75 -3.73
CA VAL A 889 -14.54 14.79 -4.21
C VAL A 889 -13.12 14.75 -3.60
N ASP A 890 -12.96 14.11 -2.44
CA ASP A 890 -11.70 13.99 -1.69
C ASP A 890 -11.62 12.64 -0.98
N ALA A 891 -11.68 11.57 -1.79
CA ALA A 891 -11.67 10.17 -1.35
C ALA A 891 -10.44 9.79 -0.51
N TRP A 892 -9.29 10.43 -0.76
CA TRP A 892 -8.02 10.12 -0.07
C TRP A 892 -8.11 10.29 1.46
N ALA A 893 -8.80 11.33 1.91
CA ALA A 893 -9.02 11.59 3.34
C ALA A 893 -10.24 10.88 3.94
N CYS A 894 -10.93 10.06 3.13
CA CYS A 894 -12.02 9.17 3.55
C CYS A 894 -11.61 7.68 3.40
N ARG A 895 -10.30 7.39 3.38
CA ARG A 895 -9.74 6.03 3.30
C ARG A 895 -9.62 5.39 4.68
N GLU A 896 -9.60 4.06 4.75
CA GLU A 896 -9.36 3.30 5.98
C GLU A 896 -8.11 3.80 6.75
N GLY A 897 -8.26 3.97 8.08
CA GLY A 897 -7.20 4.42 8.99
C GLY A 897 -6.84 5.92 8.90
N THR A 898 -7.73 6.74 8.33
CA THR A 898 -7.67 8.21 8.34
C THR A 898 -8.54 8.79 9.46
N PRO A 899 -8.38 10.08 9.84
CA PRO A 899 -9.12 10.66 10.98
C PRO A 899 -10.65 10.61 10.85
N GLU A 900 -11.18 10.69 9.62
CA GLU A 900 -12.63 10.62 9.38
C GLU A 900 -13.15 9.18 9.32
N ASP A 901 -12.28 8.16 9.33
CA ASP A 901 -12.61 6.74 9.47
C ASP A 901 -12.44 6.28 10.92
N ASP A 902 -11.41 6.76 11.63
CA ASP A 902 -11.27 6.61 13.09
C ASP A 902 -12.52 7.15 13.82
N GLU A 903 -13.07 8.30 13.39
CA GLU A 903 -14.32 8.86 13.92
C GLU A 903 -15.57 8.00 13.63
N ASP A 904 -15.60 7.20 12.56
CA ASP A 904 -16.69 6.25 12.29
C ASP A 904 -16.55 4.97 13.10
N ALA A 905 -15.31 4.54 13.34
CA ALA A 905 -15.02 3.47 14.27
C ALA A 905 -15.36 3.88 15.71
N GLU A 906 -15.39 5.16 16.08
CA GLU A 906 -15.92 5.62 17.37
C GLU A 906 -17.46 5.82 17.33
N ALA A 907 -18.02 6.51 16.34
CA ALA A 907 -19.46 6.75 16.25
C ALA A 907 -20.30 5.46 16.20
N LYS A 908 -19.89 4.44 15.43
CA LYS A 908 -20.57 3.13 15.39
C LYS A 908 -20.45 2.34 16.69
N LYS A 909 -19.48 2.65 17.56
CA LYS A 909 -19.41 2.07 18.91
C LYS A 909 -20.36 2.78 19.85
N ASP A 910 -20.48 4.10 19.77
CA ASP A 910 -21.42 4.87 20.59
C ASP A 910 -22.88 4.54 20.22
N GLU A 911 -23.22 4.43 18.92
CA GLU A 911 -24.54 3.97 18.47
C GLU A 911 -24.87 2.55 18.98
N ALA A 912 -23.92 1.61 18.89
CA ALA A 912 -24.08 0.26 19.44
C ALA A 912 -24.17 0.22 20.98
N PHE A 913 -23.68 1.26 21.67
CA PHE A 913 -23.76 1.39 23.13
C PHE A 913 -25.13 1.93 23.58
N ASP A 914 -25.72 2.87 22.84
CA ASP A 914 -27.07 3.38 23.11
C ASP A 914 -28.15 2.31 22.81
N ASP A 915 -28.00 1.49 21.77
CA ASP A 915 -28.90 0.36 21.50
C ASP A 915 -28.85 -0.71 22.62
N GLU A 916 -27.68 -0.99 23.22
CA GLU A 916 -27.57 -1.87 24.40
C GLU A 916 -28.29 -1.26 25.64
N ILE A 917 -28.33 0.07 25.76
CA ILE A 917 -28.98 0.77 26.89
C ILE A 917 -30.51 0.81 26.76
N ILE A 918 -31.06 0.78 25.53
CA ILE A 918 -32.50 0.80 25.28
C ILE A 918 -33.15 -0.58 25.55
N GLY A 919 -32.36 -1.66 25.59
CA GLY A 919 -32.83 -3.05 25.69
C GLY A 919 -33.41 -3.52 27.05
N ASP A 920 -33.03 -2.90 28.18
CA ASP A 920 -33.47 -3.35 29.52
C ASP A 920 -34.02 -2.20 30.39
N GLY A 921 -35.34 -2.15 30.58
CA GLY A 921 -35.98 -1.00 31.23
C GLY A 921 -37.47 -1.14 31.59
N SER A 922 -38.03 -2.36 31.69
CA SER A 922 -39.44 -2.52 32.07
C SER A 922 -39.63 -2.79 33.57
N HIS A 923 -39.91 -1.74 34.37
CA HIS A 923 -40.85 -1.72 35.53
C HIS A 923 -40.67 -0.49 36.46
N SER A 924 -41.71 -0.22 37.29
CA SER A 924 -41.70 0.65 38.50
C SER A 924 -41.61 2.19 38.37
N ASN A 925 -42.73 2.78 37.94
CA ASN A 925 -43.30 4.05 38.41
C ASN A 925 -42.91 4.56 39.83
N GLN A 926 -42.29 5.74 39.96
CA GLN A 926 -42.67 6.80 40.95
C GLN A 926 -41.94 8.15 40.76
N GLY A 927 -42.60 9.26 41.11
CA GLY A 927 -42.28 10.63 40.69
C GLY A 927 -41.24 11.47 41.47
N GLY A 928 -41.06 12.72 41.01
CA GLY A 928 -40.19 13.77 41.60
C GLY A 928 -39.31 14.46 40.53
N VAL A 929 -39.79 15.45 39.77
CA VAL A 929 -39.85 16.89 40.14
C VAL A 929 -38.50 17.50 40.58
N PHE A 930 -37.82 18.19 39.65
CA PHE A 930 -37.34 19.57 39.88
C PHE A 930 -37.16 20.33 38.55
N THR A 931 -37.10 21.67 38.58
CA THR A 931 -37.37 22.52 37.40
C THR A 931 -36.39 23.68 37.16
N ARG A 932 -36.09 23.93 35.87
CA ARG A 932 -35.79 25.24 35.19
C ARG A 932 -35.43 24.92 33.72
N ARG A 933 -36.05 25.43 32.66
CA ARG A 933 -36.92 26.59 32.37
C ARG A 933 -36.22 27.96 32.30
N LEU A 934 -36.20 28.51 31.08
CA LEU A 934 -36.44 29.89 30.57
C LEU A 934 -35.73 29.95 29.19
N ASP A 935 -36.41 30.05 28.03
CA ASP A 935 -37.14 31.22 27.44
C ASP A 935 -36.14 32.25 26.86
N GLU A 936 -36.32 32.97 25.73
CA GLU A 936 -37.32 33.03 24.63
C GLU A 936 -36.60 33.61 23.35
N SER A 937 -37.11 33.91 22.14
CA SER A 937 -38.44 34.05 21.49
C SER A 937 -38.31 34.05 19.94
N ALA A 938 -39.46 34.04 19.20
CA ALA A 938 -39.70 34.67 17.88
C ALA A 938 -38.97 34.16 16.59
N HIS A 939 -39.55 34.20 15.36
CA HIS A 939 -40.94 34.51 14.88
C HIS A 939 -41.22 33.85 13.49
N MET A 940 -42.51 33.80 13.10
CA MET A 940 -43.12 33.28 11.83
C MET A 940 -43.37 34.45 10.81
N PRO A 941 -44.01 34.34 9.60
CA PRO A 941 -44.97 33.31 9.11
C PRO A 941 -45.07 32.92 7.59
N SER A 942 -45.77 31.80 7.32
CA SER A 942 -46.62 31.49 6.11
C SER A 942 -45.99 31.41 4.70
N GLY A 943 -46.51 30.65 3.71
CA GLY A 943 -47.67 29.72 3.57
C GLY A 943 -47.62 29.05 2.16
N ALA A 944 -48.57 28.29 1.61
CA ALA A 944 -49.87 27.75 2.08
C ALA A 944 -50.41 26.65 1.12
N ALA A 945 -51.26 25.73 1.61
CA ALA A 945 -52.38 24.97 0.96
C ALA A 945 -52.19 24.18 -0.38
N ALA A 946 -53.01 23.16 -0.76
CA ALA A 946 -53.85 22.14 -0.09
C ALA A 946 -54.51 21.18 -1.16
N ILE A 947 -55.20 20.10 -0.73
CA ILE A 947 -56.24 19.30 -1.49
C ILE A 947 -55.70 18.32 -2.58
N SER A 948 -56.38 17.23 -3.03
CA SER A 948 -56.89 15.96 -2.40
C SER A 948 -57.49 14.99 -3.47
N ARG A 949 -57.68 13.68 -3.17
CA ARG A 949 -58.53 12.64 -3.88
C ARG A 949 -57.99 12.07 -5.22
N SER A 950 -58.40 10.90 -5.77
CA SER A 950 -59.03 9.64 -5.26
C SER A 950 -59.28 8.62 -6.43
N ALA A 951 -59.29 7.29 -6.16
CA ALA A 951 -59.80 6.15 -7.00
C ALA A 951 -59.04 5.80 -8.33
N ALA A 952 -59.05 4.57 -8.92
CA ALA A 952 -59.41 3.19 -8.48
C ALA A 952 -58.84 2.09 -9.46
N HIS A 953 -58.94 0.79 -9.07
CA HIS A 953 -58.51 -0.46 -9.76
C HIS A 953 -59.31 -0.86 -11.04
N PRO A 954 -59.06 -1.99 -11.79
CA PRO A 954 -58.15 -3.15 -11.57
C PRO A 954 -57.34 -3.69 -12.80
N GLY A 955 -56.49 -4.72 -12.59
CA GLY A 955 -55.91 -5.59 -13.63
C GLY A 955 -54.85 -6.61 -13.12
N GLU A 956 -54.84 -7.84 -13.64
CA GLU A 956 -53.83 -8.92 -13.40
C GLU A 956 -52.64 -8.75 -14.40
N VAL A 957 -51.47 -9.44 -14.38
CA VAL A 957 -51.13 -10.87 -14.19
C VAL A 957 -49.61 -11.05 -13.83
N ASP A 958 -49.28 -12.05 -12.98
CA ASP A 958 -48.04 -12.86 -12.75
C ASP A 958 -46.59 -12.29 -12.61
N LEU A 959 -45.94 -12.80 -11.53
CA LEU A 959 -44.57 -13.40 -11.40
C LEU A 959 -43.28 -12.63 -11.77
N ALA A 960 -42.47 -12.30 -10.75
CA ALA A 960 -41.02 -12.60 -10.65
C ALA A 960 -40.47 -12.29 -9.23
N ASP A 961 -39.33 -12.88 -8.86
CA ASP A 961 -38.61 -12.63 -7.59
C ASP A 961 -37.95 -11.24 -7.53
N SER A 962 -37.81 -10.68 -6.31
CA SER A 962 -36.76 -9.71 -6.00
C SER A 962 -36.40 -9.71 -4.51
N SER A 963 -35.14 -9.99 -4.19
CA SER A 963 -34.56 -9.76 -2.86
C SER A 963 -33.05 -9.52 -2.94
N ASP A 964 -32.59 -8.48 -2.27
CA ASP A 964 -31.19 -8.10 -1.98
C ASP A 964 -30.27 -7.74 -3.16
N THR A 965 -30.34 -6.46 -3.56
CA THR A 965 -29.28 -5.79 -4.32
C THR A 965 -28.15 -5.33 -3.38
N GLY A 966 -27.07 -6.10 -3.30
CA GLY A 966 -25.83 -5.64 -2.67
C GLY A 966 -25.28 -4.37 -3.34
N GLN A 967 -24.76 -3.43 -2.55
CA GLN A 967 -24.24 -2.15 -3.07
C GLN A 967 -22.90 -2.34 -3.81
N GLU A 968 -22.92 -2.26 -5.15
CA GLU A 968 -21.70 -2.21 -5.95
C GLU A 968 -20.96 -0.87 -5.78
N TRP A 969 -19.70 -0.96 -5.36
CA TRP A 969 -18.77 0.18 -5.38
C TRP A 969 -18.23 0.40 -6.79
N VAL A 970 -19.05 1.03 -7.65
CA VAL A 970 -18.62 1.48 -8.98
C VAL A 970 -17.72 2.70 -8.83
N GLU A 971 -16.42 2.44 -8.66
CA GLU A 971 -15.39 3.45 -8.86
C GLU A 971 -15.37 3.84 -10.34
N LEU A 972 -15.26 5.14 -10.63
CA LEU A 972 -15.34 5.64 -12.01
C LEU A 972 -14.11 5.20 -12.81
N GLU A 973 -14.31 4.21 -13.71
CA GLU A 973 -13.39 3.98 -14.82
C GLU A 973 -13.21 5.31 -15.57
N PHE A 974 -12.01 5.90 -15.45
CA PHE A 974 -11.64 7.13 -16.15
C PHE A 974 -11.51 6.84 -17.65
N ARG A 975 -12.65 6.81 -18.35
CA ARG A 975 -12.76 6.56 -19.79
C ARG A 975 -11.73 7.38 -20.54
N THR A 976 -10.76 6.68 -21.12
CA THR A 976 -9.82 7.31 -22.04
C THR A 976 -10.56 7.77 -23.28
N ARG A 977 -10.09 8.89 -23.84
CA ARG A 977 -10.65 9.60 -25.01
C ARG A 977 -10.70 8.79 -26.33
N GLN A 978 -10.54 7.47 -26.29
CA GLN A 978 -10.71 6.56 -27.43
C GLN A 978 -12.13 5.95 -27.49
N ASP A 979 -12.86 5.91 -26.38
CA ASP A 979 -14.19 5.29 -26.33
C ASP A 979 -15.30 6.13 -27.02
N GLU A 980 -15.03 7.40 -27.28
CA GLU A 980 -15.93 8.30 -28.02
C GLU A 980 -15.91 8.08 -29.55
N GLU A 981 -14.88 7.42 -30.12
CA GLU A 981 -14.75 7.22 -31.57
C GLU A 981 -15.53 6.01 -32.11
N LEU A 982 -15.99 5.09 -31.25
CA LEU A 982 -16.68 3.86 -31.67
C LEU A 982 -18.22 3.97 -31.68
N GLY A 983 -18.72 5.01 -32.36
CA GLY A 983 -20.15 5.16 -32.65
C GLY A 983 -20.71 4.00 -33.49
N ARG A 984 -21.34 3.01 -32.84
CA ARG A 984 -22.15 1.97 -33.50
C ARG A 984 -23.60 1.97 -33.01
N SER A 985 -24.50 2.02 -33.99
CA SER A 985 -25.96 2.13 -33.88
C SER A 985 -26.59 1.29 -32.76
N ILE A 986 -27.47 1.93 -31.99
CA ILE A 986 -28.55 1.30 -31.22
C ILE A 986 -29.29 0.28 -32.10
N LYS A 987 -29.47 -0.95 -31.63
CA LYS A 987 -30.49 -1.91 -32.11
C LYS A 987 -30.92 -2.95 -31.06
N GLY A 988 -31.87 -2.54 -30.22
CA GLY A 988 -33.13 -3.29 -29.98
C GLY A 988 -33.13 -4.56 -29.12
N CYS A 989 -34.13 -4.63 -28.24
CA CYS A 989 -34.41 -5.64 -27.22
C CYS A 989 -33.40 -5.66 -26.08
#